data_AF-A0A418YD95-F1
#
_entry.id   AF-A0A418YD95-F1
#
_cell.length_a   1.000
_cell.length_b   1.000
_cell.length_c   1.000
_cell.angle_alpha   90.00
_cell.angle_beta   90.00
_cell.angle_gamma   90.00
#
_symmetry.space_group_name_H-M   'P 1'
#
loop_
_entity.id
_entity.type
_entity.pdbx_description
1 polymer ?
#
loop_
_entity_poly.entity_id
_entity_poly.type
_entity_poly.pdbx_seq_one_letter_code
_entity_poly.pdbx_strand_id
1 'polypeptide(L)'
;MPLDISQYSAEQKYDFLKHLVDHSQQHFGHADEANYQFKTADGQMNLIALRGFKNGKPCSSNNQEFDDTLFVAYQQAGAKQVQEFKLSTEFGNAGTGLLMPGQHRYYLNFHKKTKPHQSLANANTYPSGKKYRALNPYGTGVEILRDLNRDFSKNSNEQLERSQTHNLHYGGNSNNPQSWSEGCQVIQGWDNYKALIKLLESDHTIFGTATNELSDVNSANDGERPLIYTLLETQEPTQKVLITRANKATTSLWYPPLRNMTLKQLCTNNIRGDFGHYLIAHNRHWHGGVHFSKNKPVQAIAPGKLIAYRLATENQHHFYQQNGTTKSGTYSNSFVLLKHEIRLADNKTLSFFSLYMHLQPANAYQNQLRKRLPPFLLSQAGQNQAATISTKEDVPQGLNLRDIKTGAIKMVAPYGAKVTLDTREVTAAESAAYQRKAERNRHYHRVSFIDHEGKQHQNLYALLDATRARQDNSEFIISTQEDTLTSAQKRVLCGLNMRSEKNYQASTVMQVIPHGTEINIQILDSRWAKVSQIAGQAVSEQRYISYADNITLADETLDQSMTDKVVCLDNPLDINAGDTLGYPGDNLLQRHCIHFEIFCDESIKSCFEQELPPALQNVYRLQPNSTLYDRNSQSAVTERAELPQFAQINISQSSDKQYAKITLMAYAAIVKRSDLKAWNATTKTYQGIGGNLANYPSFDGNDVSNQPVHFVAYNSSAQRIARSQQGDYRLVTLPMNAAEQTTFWIEKEKITDSLTTSVGSHGTFLNQTLTGLHSQDPECYSFSETDKLSQSHPAYFAKSKCQQYKDQTGVTWVNVNLPSKTIDTWCEALQQMASNQDQAKHSVWLPETALESCSSLNFPGFQLLEQEATEPYLNFDERPEQGYFHQLLESMQFAGNVIDDEQALADALADKSTVERLSRNIVKHPTEWLFTEQKWQHLTDLIDDEQQIENAKTHIKNLSWWDQVPAGVLPDAEAVYHIHPLAFCTMLNLVESLDLIDSQRFLTLYKEEFGAINNASEANIISLTQALNQYYQTQDKLPNIHHLAYMLATGRKEAYNFLQREYFSEQPEVGNQAYFNKYDPVLAATPQLKQRALANGNTKQGDGFKYRGRGMVHLTWRNNYQKAADALKIDFVNQPELAGQHLHAVKIMVWGMAEGTFTGKKLSDYIHSGGVDYVNARRIINGRDCAQEIANDATKFERILTQASRATKQWPAS
;
A
#
# COMPACT_ATOMS: atom_id res chain seq x y z
N MET A 1 -14.62 5.33 -5.12
CA MET A 1 -14.74 6.20 -6.31
C MET A 1 -14.99 5.34 -7.54
N PRO A 2 -15.73 5.84 -8.56
CA PRO A 2 -15.74 5.22 -9.89
C PRO A 2 -14.33 5.30 -10.48
N LEU A 3 -13.83 4.19 -11.02
CA LEU A 3 -12.46 4.05 -11.52
C LEU A 3 -12.23 4.87 -12.81
N ASP A 4 -11.44 5.96 -12.76
CA ASP A 4 -10.94 6.67 -13.95
C ASP A 4 -9.56 6.13 -14.33
N ILE A 5 -9.49 5.34 -15.41
CA ILE A 5 -8.23 4.77 -15.91
C ILE A 5 -7.59 5.62 -17.00
N SER A 6 -8.24 6.70 -17.45
CA SER A 6 -7.73 7.55 -18.54
C SER A 6 -6.40 8.23 -18.19
N GLN A 7 -6.17 8.48 -16.89
CA GLN A 7 -4.98 9.10 -16.31
C GLN A 7 -3.72 8.22 -16.29
N TYR A 8 -3.85 6.92 -16.52
CA TYR A 8 -2.72 5.98 -16.41
C TYR A 8 -1.91 5.89 -17.70
N SER A 9 -0.61 5.60 -17.57
CA SER A 9 0.27 5.33 -18.71
C SER A 9 -0.18 4.07 -19.46
N ALA A 10 0.28 3.88 -20.71
CA ALA A 10 -0.05 2.68 -21.49
C ALA A 10 0.36 1.38 -20.76
N GLU A 11 1.51 1.39 -20.07
CA GLU A 11 1.98 0.24 -19.29
C GLU A 11 1.09 -0.03 -18.07
N GLN A 12 0.71 1.01 -17.34
CA GLN A 12 -0.19 0.92 -16.19
C GLN A 12 -1.58 0.44 -16.60
N LYS A 13 -2.12 0.94 -17.72
CA LYS A 13 -3.38 0.47 -18.31
C LYS A 13 -3.27 -1.00 -18.72
N TYR A 14 -2.17 -1.40 -19.35
CA TYR A 14 -1.95 -2.79 -19.77
C TYR A 14 -1.96 -3.74 -18.57
N ASP A 15 -1.22 -3.41 -17.51
CA ASP A 15 -1.13 -4.25 -16.32
C ASP A 15 -2.46 -4.30 -15.55
N PHE A 16 -3.18 -3.18 -15.50
CA PHE A 16 -4.53 -3.11 -14.95
C PHE A 16 -5.49 -4.04 -15.72
N LEU A 17 -5.52 -3.94 -17.05
CA LEU A 17 -6.40 -4.74 -17.92
C LEU A 17 -6.03 -6.22 -17.87
N LYS A 18 -4.73 -6.56 -17.82
CA LYS A 18 -4.26 -7.93 -17.61
C LYS A 18 -4.82 -8.50 -16.31
N HIS A 19 -4.69 -7.77 -15.22
CA HIS A 19 -5.20 -8.20 -13.93
C HIS A 19 -6.73 -8.39 -13.93
N LEU A 20 -7.44 -7.51 -14.64
CA LEU A 20 -8.89 -7.59 -14.79
C LEU A 20 -9.32 -8.85 -15.55
N VAL A 21 -8.59 -9.23 -16.60
CA VAL A 21 -8.83 -10.47 -17.36
C VAL A 21 -8.48 -11.70 -16.52
N ASP A 22 -7.36 -11.69 -15.81
CA ASP A 22 -6.94 -12.78 -14.92
C ASP A 22 -7.99 -13.04 -13.80
N HIS A 23 -8.56 -11.97 -13.22
CA HIS A 23 -9.65 -12.09 -12.24
C HIS A 23 -10.96 -12.57 -12.87
N SER A 24 -11.28 -12.07 -14.07
CA SER A 24 -12.51 -12.46 -14.79
C SER A 24 -12.51 -13.94 -15.15
N GLN A 25 -11.35 -14.54 -15.42
CA GLN A 25 -11.23 -15.99 -15.64
C GLN A 25 -11.67 -16.80 -14.43
N GLN A 26 -11.32 -16.38 -13.21
CA GLN A 26 -11.78 -17.05 -12.00
C GLN A 26 -13.29 -16.86 -11.79
N HIS A 27 -13.77 -15.64 -12.01
CA HIS A 27 -15.17 -15.28 -11.80
C HIS A 27 -16.13 -16.01 -12.76
N PHE A 28 -15.76 -16.13 -14.05
CA PHE A 28 -16.57 -16.79 -15.07
C PHE A 28 -16.22 -18.28 -15.27
N GLY A 29 -15.31 -18.84 -14.45
CA GLY A 29 -15.03 -20.28 -14.43
C GLY A 29 -14.09 -20.80 -15.53
N HIS A 30 -13.21 -19.94 -16.08
CA HIS A 30 -12.25 -20.24 -17.15
C HIS A 30 -10.77 -20.23 -16.71
N ALA A 31 -10.46 -20.22 -15.40
CA ALA A 31 -9.10 -20.07 -14.86
C ALA A 31 -8.08 -21.10 -15.38
N ASP A 32 -8.53 -22.31 -15.72
CA ASP A 32 -7.66 -23.40 -16.19
C ASP A 32 -7.68 -23.55 -17.73
N GLU A 33 -8.42 -22.71 -18.46
CA GLU A 33 -8.54 -22.81 -19.90
C GLU A 33 -7.52 -21.91 -20.61
N ALA A 34 -6.47 -22.51 -21.16
CA ALA A 34 -5.38 -21.79 -21.83
C ALA A 34 -5.84 -20.82 -22.93
N ASN A 35 -6.96 -21.09 -23.59
CA ASN A 35 -7.52 -20.20 -24.61
C ASN A 35 -8.04 -18.88 -24.04
N TYR A 36 -8.48 -18.84 -22.78
CA TYR A 36 -9.06 -17.67 -22.09
C TYR A 36 -8.03 -16.79 -21.35
N GLN A 37 -6.78 -17.25 -21.28
CA GLN A 37 -5.67 -16.53 -20.66
C GLN A 37 -5.29 -15.25 -21.40
N PHE A 38 -4.91 -14.21 -20.64
CA PHE A 38 -4.37 -12.97 -21.21
C PHE A 38 -3.06 -13.27 -21.96
N LYS A 39 -2.97 -12.81 -23.20
CA LYS A 39 -1.87 -13.08 -24.11
C LYS A 39 -0.78 -12.01 -23.96
N THR A 40 0.43 -12.46 -23.65
CA THR A 40 1.58 -11.58 -23.40
C THR A 40 2.67 -11.70 -24.43
N ALA A 41 2.54 -12.57 -25.44
CA ALA A 41 3.52 -12.62 -26.52
C ALA A 41 3.36 -11.40 -27.44
N ASP A 42 4.49 -10.91 -27.98
CA ASP A 42 4.52 -9.79 -28.91
C ASP A 42 3.55 -10.01 -30.08
N GLY A 43 2.76 -8.99 -30.38
CA GLY A 43 1.74 -9.00 -31.44
C GLY A 43 0.43 -9.72 -31.10
N GLN A 44 0.31 -10.35 -29.92
CA GLN A 44 -0.96 -10.99 -29.52
C GLN A 44 -1.93 -10.01 -28.86
N MET A 45 -3.15 -9.95 -29.38
CA MET A 45 -4.20 -8.99 -28.99
C MET A 45 -5.11 -9.54 -27.90
N ASN A 46 -5.46 -8.68 -26.94
CA ASN A 46 -6.44 -8.93 -25.88
C ASN A 46 -7.54 -7.87 -25.94
N LEU A 47 -8.81 -8.29 -26.00
CA LEU A 47 -9.95 -7.37 -26.05
C LEU A 47 -10.69 -7.35 -24.71
N ILE A 48 -10.80 -6.16 -24.14
CA ILE A 48 -11.48 -5.92 -22.86
C ILE A 48 -12.44 -4.76 -23.07
N ALA A 49 -13.74 -5.00 -22.95
CA ALA A 49 -14.76 -3.97 -23.03
C ALA A 49 -15.39 -3.72 -21.67
N LEU A 50 -15.52 -2.44 -21.31
CA LEU A 50 -16.21 -2.00 -20.12
C LEU A 50 -17.51 -1.29 -20.51
N ARG A 51 -18.64 -1.85 -20.06
CA ARG A 51 -19.97 -1.30 -20.28
C ARG A 51 -20.26 -0.15 -19.31
N GLY A 52 -20.69 1.00 -19.82
CA GLY A 52 -20.82 2.25 -19.05
C GLY A 52 -19.49 2.97 -18.80
N PHE A 53 -18.53 2.84 -19.70
CA PHE A 53 -17.29 3.62 -19.75
C PHE A 53 -17.14 4.43 -21.04
N LYS A 54 -16.71 5.69 -20.96
CA LYS A 54 -16.35 6.51 -22.12
C LYS A 54 -14.94 7.06 -21.96
N ASN A 55 -14.04 6.70 -22.89
CA ASN A 55 -12.63 7.13 -22.90
C ASN A 55 -11.94 6.88 -21.55
N GLY A 56 -12.10 5.68 -20.98
CA GLY A 56 -11.49 5.32 -19.70
C GLY A 56 -12.17 5.89 -18.44
N LYS A 57 -13.37 6.48 -18.55
CA LYS A 57 -14.14 7.05 -17.44
C LYS A 57 -15.52 6.41 -17.28
N PRO A 58 -16.01 6.14 -16.05
CA PRO A 58 -17.37 5.64 -15.84
C PRO A 58 -18.42 6.69 -16.22
N CYS A 59 -19.52 6.24 -16.82
CA CYS A 59 -20.68 7.05 -17.17
C CYS A 59 -21.86 6.74 -16.22
N SER A 60 -22.71 7.74 -15.98
CA SER A 60 -23.90 7.62 -15.13
C SER A 60 -25.07 6.89 -15.79
N SER A 61 -24.99 6.67 -17.10
CA SER A 61 -25.94 5.91 -17.92
C SER A 61 -25.16 4.91 -18.77
N ASN A 62 -25.77 3.75 -19.04
CA ASN A 62 -25.21 2.71 -19.91
C ASN A 62 -26.08 2.53 -21.15
N ASN A 63 -25.43 2.23 -22.28
CA ASN A 63 -26.04 1.81 -23.52
C ASN A 63 -26.99 2.82 -24.20
N GLN A 64 -26.74 4.14 -24.03
CA GLN A 64 -27.51 5.21 -24.69
C GLN A 64 -26.69 5.98 -25.74
N GLU A 65 -25.36 6.10 -25.58
CA GLU A 65 -24.49 6.91 -26.46
C GLU A 65 -23.01 6.47 -26.44
N PHE A 66 -22.56 5.52 -27.27
CA PHE A 66 -21.12 5.10 -27.35
C PHE A 66 -20.39 5.19 -26.00
N ASP A 67 -21.07 4.71 -24.97
CA ASP A 67 -20.79 4.89 -23.56
C ASP A 67 -20.17 3.63 -22.98
N ASP A 68 -19.68 2.75 -23.86
CA ASP A 68 -18.78 1.64 -23.56
C ASP A 68 -17.39 1.93 -24.16
N THR A 69 -16.34 1.43 -23.51
CA THR A 69 -14.96 1.57 -24.00
C THR A 69 -14.37 0.18 -24.23
N LEU A 70 -13.92 -0.07 -25.46
CA LEU A 70 -13.13 -1.24 -25.82
C LEU A 70 -11.65 -0.90 -25.71
N PHE A 71 -10.94 -1.65 -24.87
CA PHE A 71 -9.49 -1.63 -24.77
C PHE A 71 -8.90 -2.79 -25.55
N VAL A 72 -7.89 -2.50 -26.36
CA VAL A 72 -7.05 -3.51 -27.02
C VAL A 72 -5.66 -3.42 -26.41
N ALA A 73 -5.28 -4.46 -25.67
CA ALA A 73 -4.00 -4.53 -24.97
C ALA A 73 -3.07 -5.57 -25.62
N TYR A 74 -1.84 -5.17 -25.92
CA TYR A 74 -0.85 -6.01 -26.62
C TYR A 74 0.58 -5.55 -26.31
N GLN A 75 1.57 -6.36 -26.69
CA GLN A 75 2.98 -5.98 -26.68
C GLN A 75 3.49 -5.81 -28.10
N GLN A 76 4.37 -4.82 -28.31
CA GLN A 76 5.03 -4.59 -29.59
C GLN A 76 6.52 -4.33 -29.34
N ALA A 77 7.37 -5.24 -29.81
CA ALA A 77 8.80 -5.22 -29.54
C ALA A 77 9.11 -5.15 -28.02
N GLY A 78 8.33 -5.88 -27.21
CA GLY A 78 8.44 -5.90 -25.75
C GLY A 78 7.82 -4.71 -25.02
N ALA A 79 7.38 -3.65 -25.71
CA ALA A 79 6.71 -2.50 -25.09
C ALA A 79 5.20 -2.77 -24.94
N LYS A 80 4.65 -2.51 -23.75
CA LYS A 80 3.20 -2.66 -23.47
C LYS A 80 2.41 -1.52 -24.10
N GLN A 81 1.38 -1.86 -24.87
CA GLN A 81 0.52 -0.92 -25.57
C GLN A 81 -0.95 -1.16 -25.19
N VAL A 82 -1.72 -0.07 -25.11
CA VAL A 82 -3.18 -0.10 -24.95
C VAL A 82 -3.79 0.92 -25.90
N GLN A 83 -4.69 0.47 -26.76
CA GLN A 83 -5.49 1.35 -27.62
C GLN A 83 -6.97 1.31 -27.22
N GLU A 84 -7.61 2.47 -27.23
CA GLU A 84 -9.00 2.65 -26.80
C GLU A 84 -9.90 2.92 -28.01
N PHE A 85 -11.06 2.26 -28.04
CA PHE A 85 -12.08 2.43 -29.07
C PHE A 85 -13.43 2.68 -28.41
N LYS A 86 -14.17 3.66 -28.94
CA LYS A 86 -15.55 3.93 -28.52
C LYS A 86 -16.47 2.83 -29.05
N LEU A 87 -17.19 2.22 -28.12
CA LEU A 87 -18.02 1.05 -28.34
C LEU A 87 -19.45 1.35 -27.87
N SER A 88 -20.44 0.70 -28.47
CA SER A 88 -21.81 0.65 -27.95
C SER A 88 -22.40 -0.73 -28.23
N THR A 89 -23.40 -1.14 -27.45
CA THR A 89 -24.31 -2.21 -27.88
C THR A 89 -25.49 -1.58 -28.61
N GLU A 90 -25.90 -2.12 -29.74
CA GLU A 90 -27.02 -1.56 -30.51
C GLU A 90 -28.37 -2.03 -29.97
N PHE A 91 -29.33 -1.10 -29.92
CA PHE A 91 -30.67 -1.32 -29.40
C PHE A 91 -31.77 -1.26 -30.48
N GLY A 92 -32.69 -2.22 -30.48
CA GLY A 92 -33.85 -2.32 -31.39
C GLY A 92 -35.21 -2.32 -30.67
N ASN A 93 -36.30 -2.60 -31.39
CA ASN A 93 -37.62 -2.77 -30.76
C ASN A 93 -37.70 -4.04 -29.88
N ALA A 94 -38.67 -4.11 -28.95
CA ALA A 94 -38.74 -5.11 -27.88
C ALA A 94 -38.36 -6.54 -28.32
N GLY A 95 -37.37 -7.16 -27.65
CA GLY A 95 -36.87 -8.52 -27.95
C GLY A 95 -35.44 -8.63 -28.52
N THR A 96 -34.65 -7.55 -28.50
CA THR A 96 -33.23 -7.57 -28.91
C THR A 96 -32.36 -8.40 -27.95
N GLY A 97 -31.47 -9.22 -28.50
CA GLY A 97 -30.50 -9.97 -27.72
C GLY A 97 -29.37 -9.07 -27.20
N LEU A 98 -29.11 -9.10 -25.90
CA LEU A 98 -28.02 -8.39 -25.25
C LEU A 98 -26.89 -9.35 -24.94
N LEU A 99 -25.68 -9.06 -25.43
CA LEU A 99 -24.48 -9.79 -25.04
C LEU A 99 -24.26 -9.63 -23.53
N MET A 100 -24.23 -10.76 -22.81
CA MET A 100 -24.04 -10.74 -21.36
C MET A 100 -22.59 -10.44 -20.99
N PRO A 101 -22.31 -9.81 -19.83
CA PRO A 101 -20.97 -9.75 -19.28
C PRO A 101 -20.36 -11.16 -19.17
N GLY A 102 -19.09 -11.30 -19.53
CA GLY A 102 -18.42 -12.60 -19.61
C GLY A 102 -17.22 -12.59 -20.55
N GLN A 103 -16.57 -13.74 -20.68
CA GLN A 103 -15.47 -13.95 -21.63
C GLN A 103 -15.99 -14.72 -22.84
N HIS A 104 -16.01 -14.06 -24.00
CA HIS A 104 -16.62 -14.56 -25.22
C HIS A 104 -15.56 -14.88 -26.27
N ARG A 105 -15.77 -15.94 -27.05
CA ARG A 105 -14.85 -16.35 -28.11
C ARG A 105 -15.30 -15.82 -29.46
N TYR A 106 -14.40 -15.15 -30.16
CA TYR A 106 -14.60 -14.54 -31.47
C TYR A 106 -13.50 -14.93 -32.45
N TYR A 107 -13.73 -14.67 -33.73
CA TYR A 107 -12.72 -14.77 -34.79
C TYR A 107 -13.02 -13.79 -35.93
N LEU A 108 -12.03 -13.56 -36.79
CA LEU A 108 -12.16 -12.63 -37.91
C LEU A 108 -12.89 -13.29 -39.09
N ASN A 109 -13.96 -12.67 -39.57
CA ASN A 109 -14.72 -13.11 -40.75
C ASN A 109 -15.45 -11.89 -41.34
N PHE A 110 -16.57 -12.10 -42.04
CA PHE A 110 -17.30 -11.04 -42.74
C PHE A 110 -18.70 -10.85 -42.14
N HIS A 111 -19.08 -9.58 -41.99
CA HIS A 111 -20.46 -9.17 -41.78
C HIS A 111 -21.18 -9.07 -43.14
N LYS A 112 -22.52 -9.23 -43.16
CA LYS A 112 -23.34 -9.24 -44.40
C LYS A 112 -22.87 -10.25 -45.46
N LYS A 113 -22.58 -11.50 -45.04
CA LYS A 113 -21.95 -12.59 -45.84
C LYS A 113 -22.57 -12.85 -47.23
N THR A 114 -23.84 -12.51 -47.43
CA THR A 114 -24.58 -12.70 -48.70
C THR A 114 -24.39 -11.57 -49.71
N LYS A 115 -23.66 -10.50 -49.37
CA LYS A 115 -23.41 -9.34 -50.23
C LYS A 115 -22.06 -9.42 -50.96
N PRO A 116 -21.87 -8.68 -52.07
CA PRO A 116 -20.59 -8.63 -52.78
C PRO A 116 -19.47 -8.11 -51.87
N HIS A 117 -18.26 -8.66 -52.02
CA HIS A 117 -17.08 -8.27 -51.24
C HIS A 117 -16.56 -6.91 -51.68
N GLN A 118 -16.13 -6.10 -50.72
CA GLN A 118 -15.24 -4.98 -50.97
C GLN A 118 -14.11 -5.00 -49.94
N SER A 119 -12.86 -5.08 -50.41
CA SER A 119 -11.68 -5.06 -49.57
C SER A 119 -11.57 -3.73 -48.80
N LEU A 120 -11.25 -3.81 -47.51
CA LEU A 120 -11.05 -2.62 -46.66
C LEU A 120 -9.85 -1.77 -47.07
N ALA A 121 -8.81 -2.35 -47.67
CA ALA A 121 -7.69 -1.60 -48.24
C ALA A 121 -8.16 -0.63 -49.34
N ASN A 122 -9.20 -1.01 -50.09
CA ASN A 122 -9.75 -0.23 -51.20
C ASN A 122 -10.99 0.58 -50.82
N ALA A 123 -11.38 0.58 -49.54
CA ALA A 123 -12.55 1.29 -49.04
C ALA A 123 -12.12 2.55 -48.25
N ASN A 124 -12.31 3.72 -48.88
CA ASN A 124 -12.07 5.03 -48.26
C ASN A 124 -13.19 5.44 -47.30
N THR A 125 -14.39 4.89 -47.48
CA THR A 125 -15.56 5.10 -46.62
C THR A 125 -16.31 3.77 -46.42
N TYR A 126 -17.26 3.74 -45.48
CA TYR A 126 -18.07 2.56 -45.22
C TYR A 126 -18.76 2.03 -46.48
N PRO A 127 -18.50 0.77 -46.90
CA PRO A 127 -19.03 0.22 -48.13
C PRO A 127 -20.47 -0.28 -47.92
N SER A 128 -21.42 0.66 -47.93
CA SER A 128 -22.85 0.36 -47.75
C SER A 128 -23.33 -0.70 -48.75
N GLY A 129 -24.02 -1.74 -48.24
CA GLY A 129 -24.54 -2.83 -49.06
C GLY A 129 -23.52 -3.89 -49.51
N LYS A 130 -22.28 -3.85 -49.03
CA LYS A 130 -21.22 -4.84 -49.29
C LYS A 130 -20.95 -5.71 -48.05
N LYS A 131 -20.28 -6.85 -48.23
CA LYS A 131 -19.66 -7.60 -47.12
C LYS A 131 -18.29 -7.01 -46.80
N TYR A 132 -17.99 -6.90 -45.51
CA TYR A 132 -16.77 -6.28 -44.97
C TYR A 132 -16.36 -7.01 -43.67
N ARG A 133 -15.11 -6.85 -43.21
CA ARG A 133 -14.60 -7.52 -42.00
C ARG A 133 -15.52 -7.35 -40.79
N ALA A 134 -15.48 -8.30 -39.87
CA ALA A 134 -16.05 -8.19 -38.53
C ALA A 134 -15.49 -9.28 -37.62
N LEU A 135 -15.72 -9.15 -36.32
CA LEU A 135 -15.59 -10.26 -35.39
C LEU A 135 -16.91 -11.03 -35.32
N ASN A 136 -16.86 -12.32 -35.60
CA ASN A 136 -18.00 -13.24 -35.48
C ASN A 136 -17.83 -14.19 -34.30
N PRO A 137 -18.91 -14.62 -33.62
CA PRO A 137 -18.85 -15.63 -32.56
C PRO A 137 -18.18 -16.92 -33.03
N TYR A 138 -17.23 -17.44 -32.25
CA TYR A 138 -16.49 -18.68 -32.55
C TYR A 138 -17.22 -19.93 -32.01
N GLY A 139 -17.21 -21.02 -32.78
CA GLY A 139 -17.80 -22.30 -32.37
C GLY A 139 -19.32 -22.24 -32.13
N THR A 140 -19.77 -22.63 -30.93
CA THR A 140 -21.20 -22.73 -30.57
C THR A 140 -21.90 -21.37 -30.33
N GLY A 141 -21.19 -20.24 -30.49
CA GLY A 141 -21.74 -18.90 -30.31
C GLY A 141 -21.54 -18.31 -28.91
N VAL A 142 -22.05 -17.09 -28.71
CA VAL A 142 -21.97 -16.30 -27.47
C VAL A 142 -23.29 -16.34 -26.69
N GLU A 143 -23.24 -16.09 -25.38
CA GLU A 143 -24.44 -16.04 -24.53
C GLU A 143 -25.07 -14.65 -24.56
N ILE A 144 -26.36 -14.63 -24.85
CA ILE A 144 -27.16 -13.42 -24.90
C ILE A 144 -28.39 -13.56 -24.01
N LEU A 145 -28.86 -12.43 -23.49
CA LEU A 145 -30.14 -12.31 -22.79
C LEU A 145 -31.14 -11.63 -23.73
N ARG A 146 -32.30 -12.25 -23.95
CA ARG A 146 -33.43 -11.54 -24.60
C ARG A 146 -34.13 -10.70 -23.55
N ASP A 147 -33.73 -9.44 -23.48
CA ASP A 147 -34.33 -8.45 -22.60
C ASP A 147 -35.63 -7.93 -23.24
N LEU A 148 -36.75 -8.22 -22.58
CA LEU A 148 -38.09 -7.88 -23.05
C LEU A 148 -38.59 -6.54 -22.50
N ASN A 149 -38.04 -6.09 -21.36
CA ASN A 149 -38.51 -4.91 -20.64
C ASN A 149 -37.53 -3.73 -20.62
N ARG A 150 -36.34 -3.93 -21.21
CA ARG A 150 -35.29 -2.91 -21.45
C ARG A 150 -34.62 -2.41 -20.17
N ASP A 151 -34.53 -3.27 -19.16
CA ASP A 151 -33.91 -2.91 -17.87
C ASP A 151 -32.46 -3.41 -17.71
N PHE A 152 -31.92 -4.11 -18.72
CA PHE A 152 -30.56 -4.64 -18.76
C PHE A 152 -30.24 -5.64 -17.64
N SER A 153 -31.27 -6.19 -16.99
CA SER A 153 -31.16 -7.16 -15.92
C SER A 153 -31.97 -8.40 -16.25
N LYS A 154 -31.58 -9.55 -15.69
CA LYS A 154 -32.31 -10.80 -15.92
C LYS A 154 -33.53 -10.86 -15.00
N ASN A 155 -34.72 -10.78 -15.57
CA ASN A 155 -35.96 -11.05 -14.86
C ASN A 155 -36.29 -12.55 -14.84
N SER A 156 -37.18 -12.97 -13.93
CA SER A 156 -37.57 -14.39 -13.80
C SER A 156 -38.19 -15.00 -15.07
N ASN A 157 -38.67 -14.16 -15.99
CA ASN A 157 -39.35 -14.55 -17.22
C ASN A 157 -38.45 -14.48 -18.47
N GLU A 158 -37.18 -14.07 -18.32
CA GLU A 158 -36.23 -13.87 -19.42
C GLU A 158 -35.21 -15.01 -19.46
N GLN A 159 -34.94 -15.51 -20.67
CA GLN A 159 -34.09 -16.68 -20.88
C GLN A 159 -32.75 -16.29 -21.51
N LEU A 160 -31.70 -16.99 -21.06
CA LEU A 160 -30.38 -16.95 -21.71
C LEU A 160 -30.40 -17.90 -22.92
N GLU A 161 -29.84 -17.44 -24.02
CA GLU A 161 -29.71 -18.24 -25.24
C GLU A 161 -28.32 -18.08 -25.87
N ARG A 162 -27.97 -19.02 -26.76
CA ARG A 162 -26.72 -18.97 -27.52
C ARG A 162 -26.98 -18.36 -28.90
N SER A 163 -26.15 -17.41 -29.30
CA SER A 163 -26.24 -16.74 -30.60
C SER A 163 -24.94 -16.79 -31.38
N GLN A 164 -25.04 -17.06 -32.68
CA GLN A 164 -23.94 -16.98 -33.65
C GLN A 164 -24.00 -15.72 -34.52
N THR A 165 -24.97 -14.84 -34.27
CA THR A 165 -25.23 -13.65 -35.11
C THR A 165 -24.78 -12.34 -34.48
N HIS A 166 -24.39 -12.35 -33.20
CA HIS A 166 -23.96 -11.17 -32.43
C HIS A 166 -22.50 -10.83 -32.73
N ASN A 167 -22.28 -10.00 -33.73
CA ASN A 167 -20.96 -9.63 -34.24
C ASN A 167 -20.43 -8.36 -33.55
N LEU A 168 -19.12 -8.11 -33.68
CA LEU A 168 -18.53 -6.79 -33.44
C LEU A 168 -18.06 -6.19 -34.77
N HIS A 169 -18.62 -5.02 -35.14
CA HIS A 169 -18.40 -4.41 -36.46
C HIS A 169 -18.54 -2.87 -36.45
N TYR A 170 -18.46 -2.24 -37.62
CA TYR A 170 -18.58 -0.79 -37.78
C TYR A 170 -19.99 -0.26 -37.46
N GLY A 171 -20.08 0.84 -36.70
CA GLY A 171 -21.32 1.46 -36.20
C GLY A 171 -21.65 2.85 -36.75
N GLY A 172 -20.92 3.36 -37.74
CA GLY A 172 -21.16 4.69 -38.30
C GLY A 172 -20.34 5.82 -37.69
N ASN A 173 -20.54 7.02 -38.23
CA ASN A 173 -20.00 8.28 -37.71
C ASN A 173 -21.03 9.07 -36.89
N SER A 174 -22.25 8.55 -36.75
CA SER A 174 -23.33 9.15 -35.96
C SER A 174 -23.00 9.03 -34.46
N ASN A 175 -23.53 9.94 -33.65
CA ASN A 175 -23.50 9.80 -32.18
C ASN A 175 -24.59 8.85 -31.67
N ASN A 176 -25.54 8.48 -32.53
CA ASN A 176 -26.60 7.52 -32.24
C ASN A 176 -26.38 6.23 -33.06
N PRO A 177 -26.13 5.08 -32.41
CA PRO A 177 -25.89 3.80 -33.07
C PRO A 177 -27.17 3.05 -33.51
N GLN A 178 -28.37 3.63 -33.38
CA GLN A 178 -29.62 2.97 -33.80
C GLN A 178 -29.64 2.62 -35.31
N SER A 179 -30.10 1.41 -35.65
CA SER A 179 -30.40 0.91 -37.02
C SER A 179 -29.22 0.38 -37.89
N TRP A 180 -28.10 -0.02 -37.30
CA TRP A 180 -26.94 -0.59 -38.00
C TRP A 180 -26.93 -2.14 -38.05
N SER A 181 -27.33 -2.80 -36.97
CA SER A 181 -27.44 -4.25 -36.69
C SER A 181 -27.85 -4.54 -35.22
N GLU A 182 -29.16 -4.53 -34.91
CA GLU A 182 -29.73 -4.74 -33.57
C GLU A 182 -29.07 -5.89 -32.76
N GLY A 183 -28.64 -5.60 -31.53
CA GLY A 183 -28.00 -6.56 -30.60
C GLY A 183 -26.50 -6.77 -30.79
N CYS A 184 -25.91 -6.33 -31.92
CA CYS A 184 -24.46 -6.38 -32.13
C CYS A 184 -23.72 -5.30 -31.32
N GLN A 185 -22.40 -5.46 -31.17
CA GLN A 185 -21.55 -4.41 -30.64
C GLN A 185 -20.86 -3.64 -31.77
N VAL A 186 -20.87 -2.31 -31.67
CA VAL A 186 -20.50 -1.45 -32.79
C VAL A 186 -19.44 -0.43 -32.42
N ILE A 187 -18.50 -0.19 -33.33
CA ILE A 187 -17.37 0.75 -33.18
C ILE A 187 -17.68 2.08 -33.85
N GLN A 188 -17.46 3.19 -33.14
CA GLN A 188 -17.66 4.55 -33.67
C GLN A 188 -16.51 4.99 -34.58
N GLY A 189 -16.84 5.49 -35.77
CA GLY A 189 -15.89 6.15 -36.66
C GLY A 189 -15.19 5.18 -37.63
N TRP A 190 -15.20 5.51 -38.92
CA TRP A 190 -14.68 4.62 -39.97
C TRP A 190 -13.18 4.34 -39.81
N ASP A 191 -12.39 5.38 -39.50
CA ASP A 191 -10.95 5.25 -39.31
C ASP A 191 -10.60 4.47 -38.04
N ASN A 192 -11.32 4.70 -36.95
CA ASN A 192 -11.17 3.93 -35.70
C ASN A 192 -11.50 2.45 -35.93
N TYR A 193 -12.54 2.16 -36.69
CA TYR A 193 -12.88 0.80 -37.07
C TYR A 193 -11.79 0.15 -37.92
N LYS A 194 -11.25 0.84 -38.94
CA LYS A 194 -10.11 0.33 -39.73
C LYS A 194 -8.86 0.12 -38.87
N ALA A 195 -8.60 1.00 -37.89
CA ALA A 195 -7.50 0.85 -36.94
C ALA A 195 -7.66 -0.39 -36.05
N LEU A 196 -8.86 -0.65 -35.53
CA LEU A 196 -9.15 -1.89 -34.79
C LEU A 196 -8.91 -3.12 -35.66
N ILE A 197 -9.45 -3.15 -36.88
CA ILE A 197 -9.25 -4.29 -37.80
C ILE A 197 -7.76 -4.46 -38.13
N LYS A 198 -7.01 -3.38 -38.36
CA LYS A 198 -5.56 -3.46 -38.61
C LYS A 198 -4.81 -4.10 -37.44
N LEU A 199 -5.12 -3.73 -36.20
CA LEU A 199 -4.54 -4.37 -35.01
C LEU A 199 -4.87 -5.87 -34.95
N LEU A 200 -6.13 -6.23 -35.14
CA LEU A 200 -6.57 -7.62 -35.08
C LEU A 200 -5.93 -8.48 -36.19
N GLU A 201 -5.79 -7.93 -37.40
CA GLU A 201 -5.18 -8.62 -38.53
C GLU A 201 -3.65 -8.79 -38.41
N SER A 202 -3.00 -7.99 -37.56
CA SER A 202 -1.57 -8.16 -37.25
C SER A 202 -1.27 -9.36 -36.34
N ASP A 203 -2.30 -9.91 -35.69
CA ASP A 203 -2.18 -11.10 -34.84
C ASP A 203 -2.51 -12.37 -35.63
N HIS A 204 -1.51 -12.88 -36.35
CA HIS A 204 -1.64 -14.06 -37.22
C HIS A 204 -1.98 -15.36 -36.49
N THR A 205 -2.02 -15.36 -35.16
CA THR A 205 -2.43 -16.55 -34.39
C THR A 205 -3.95 -16.70 -34.31
N ILE A 206 -4.71 -15.64 -34.61
CA ILE A 206 -6.16 -15.63 -34.61
C ILE A 206 -6.71 -16.33 -35.85
N PHE A 207 -7.78 -17.12 -35.69
CA PHE A 207 -8.48 -17.71 -36.82
C PHE A 207 -9.13 -16.63 -37.72
N GLY A 208 -8.93 -16.73 -39.04
CA GLY A 208 -9.50 -15.84 -40.04
C GLY A 208 -8.55 -14.77 -40.60
N THR A 209 -7.27 -14.77 -40.24
CA THR A 209 -6.23 -13.84 -40.72
C THR A 209 -5.55 -14.26 -42.04
N ALA A 210 -5.85 -15.43 -42.61
CA ALA A 210 -5.28 -15.89 -43.88
C ALA A 210 -5.51 -14.92 -45.05
N THR A 211 -6.61 -14.16 -45.00
CA THR A 211 -6.96 -13.16 -46.01
C THR A 211 -7.18 -11.79 -45.37
N ASN A 212 -6.12 -11.24 -44.76
CA ASN A 212 -6.13 -9.89 -44.20
C ASN A 212 -6.61 -8.85 -45.22
N GLU A 213 -7.45 -7.91 -44.78
CA GLU A 213 -8.01 -6.86 -45.62
C GLU A 213 -7.19 -5.55 -45.60
N LEU A 214 -6.29 -5.36 -44.62
CA LEU A 214 -5.42 -4.20 -44.42
C LEU A 214 -3.93 -4.62 -44.30
N SER A 215 -2.98 -3.78 -44.73
CA SER A 215 -1.58 -4.19 -44.98
C SER A 215 -0.65 -4.21 -43.76
N ASP A 216 0.33 -5.15 -43.77
CA ASP A 216 1.79 -4.90 -43.94
C ASP A 216 2.62 -6.21 -43.93
N VAL A 217 2.00 -7.38 -43.67
CA VAL A 217 2.45 -8.73 -44.10
C VAL A 217 1.21 -9.58 -44.35
N ASN A 218 1.10 -10.23 -45.52
CA ASN A 218 0.01 -11.17 -45.77
C ASN A 218 0.25 -12.44 -44.94
N SER A 219 -0.73 -12.86 -44.13
CA SER A 219 -0.65 -14.19 -43.50
C SER A 219 -0.70 -15.25 -44.58
N ALA A 220 0.16 -16.27 -44.50
CA ALA A 220 0.15 -17.38 -45.44
C ALA A 220 -0.91 -18.45 -45.10
N ASN A 221 -1.29 -18.56 -43.82
CA ASN A 221 -2.26 -19.53 -43.30
C ASN A 221 -3.11 -18.90 -42.18
N ASP A 222 -4.26 -19.51 -41.86
CA ASP A 222 -5.06 -19.15 -40.70
C ASP A 222 -4.42 -19.69 -39.41
N GLY A 223 -4.48 -18.91 -38.32
CA GLY A 223 -4.18 -19.41 -36.98
C GLY A 223 -5.33 -20.23 -36.40
N GLU A 224 -5.09 -20.97 -35.32
CA GLU A 224 -6.11 -21.83 -34.69
C GLU A 224 -6.75 -21.20 -33.44
N ARG A 225 -6.28 -20.02 -33.01
CA ARG A 225 -6.67 -19.43 -31.73
C ARG A 225 -7.97 -18.62 -31.84
N PRO A 226 -8.94 -18.83 -30.93
CA PRO A 226 -10.06 -17.90 -30.78
C PRO A 226 -9.58 -16.59 -30.11
N LEU A 227 -10.11 -15.46 -30.56
CA LEU A 227 -9.94 -14.17 -29.90
C LEU A 227 -10.88 -14.08 -28.71
N ILE A 228 -10.34 -13.77 -27.53
CA ILE A 228 -11.13 -13.63 -26.31
C ILE A 228 -11.56 -12.18 -26.15
N TYR A 229 -12.87 -12.00 -26.08
CA TYR A 229 -13.54 -10.73 -25.86
C TYR A 229 -14.12 -10.72 -24.45
N THR A 230 -13.47 -10.00 -23.54
CA THR A 230 -13.89 -9.91 -22.13
C THR A 230 -14.80 -8.68 -21.96
N LEU A 231 -16.10 -8.89 -21.78
CA LEU A 231 -17.08 -7.82 -21.55
C LEU A 231 -17.45 -7.77 -20.07
N LEU A 232 -17.33 -6.59 -19.45
CA LEU A 232 -17.62 -6.39 -18.03
C LEU A 232 -18.50 -5.16 -17.83
N GLU A 233 -19.28 -5.13 -16.76
CA GLU A 233 -20.07 -3.96 -16.36
C GLU A 233 -19.34 -3.13 -15.31
N THR A 234 -19.61 -1.83 -15.23
CA THR A 234 -19.01 -0.96 -14.22
C THR A 234 -19.23 -1.44 -12.79
N GLN A 235 -20.36 -2.11 -12.47
CA GLN A 235 -20.68 -2.56 -11.11
C GLN A 235 -20.11 -3.95 -10.74
N GLU A 236 -19.96 -4.88 -11.67
CA GLU A 236 -19.67 -6.30 -11.37
C GLU A 236 -18.20 -6.61 -11.00
N PRO A 237 -17.14 -6.02 -11.60
CA PRO A 237 -15.76 -6.27 -11.18
C PRO A 237 -15.04 -5.05 -10.60
N THR A 238 -15.47 -3.80 -10.81
CA THR A 238 -14.72 -2.67 -10.23
C THR A 238 -15.02 -2.49 -8.74
N GLN A 239 -16.23 -2.76 -8.26
CA GLN A 239 -16.53 -2.60 -6.84
C GLN A 239 -16.02 -3.76 -5.98
N LYS A 240 -16.10 -5.04 -6.41
CA LYS A 240 -15.55 -6.15 -5.59
C LYS A 240 -14.03 -6.23 -5.62
N VAL A 241 -13.36 -5.93 -6.74
CA VAL A 241 -11.89 -5.89 -6.81
C VAL A 241 -11.34 -4.65 -6.07
N LEU A 242 -12.05 -3.52 -6.07
CA LEU A 242 -11.65 -2.33 -5.30
C LEU A 242 -12.09 -2.36 -3.83
N ILE A 243 -13.20 -3.00 -3.45
CA ILE A 243 -13.61 -3.11 -2.03
C ILE A 243 -12.78 -4.19 -1.31
N THR A 244 -12.35 -5.24 -2.02
CA THR A 244 -11.46 -6.24 -1.43
C THR A 244 -9.99 -5.83 -1.48
N ARG A 245 -9.60 -4.75 -2.17
CA ARG A 245 -8.26 -4.13 -2.03
C ARG A 245 -8.26 -2.82 -1.25
N ALA A 246 -9.35 -2.05 -1.18
CA ALA A 246 -9.46 -0.95 -0.23
C ALA A 246 -9.60 -1.45 1.22
N ASN A 247 -10.05 -2.70 1.42
CA ASN A 247 -10.07 -3.35 2.74
C ASN A 247 -9.13 -4.59 2.86
N LYS A 248 -8.24 -4.87 1.88
CA LYS A 248 -7.10 -5.81 2.07
C LYS A 248 -5.72 -5.27 1.64
N ALA A 249 -5.63 -4.08 1.04
CA ALA A 249 -4.35 -3.37 0.92
C ALA A 249 -4.11 -2.42 2.10
N THR A 250 -5.00 -2.41 3.08
CA THR A 250 -4.66 -2.12 4.46
C THR A 250 -4.83 -3.42 5.23
N THR A 251 -3.72 -4.03 5.65
CA THR A 251 -3.66 -4.59 6.99
C THR A 251 -3.82 -3.43 7.97
N SER A 252 -4.98 -2.74 7.96
CA SER A 252 -5.25 -1.79 9.02
C SER A 252 -5.37 -2.65 10.26
N LEU A 253 -4.50 -2.40 11.25
CA LEU A 253 -4.75 -2.97 12.57
C LEU A 253 -6.05 -2.39 13.14
N TRP A 254 -6.64 -1.37 12.50
CA TRP A 254 -7.80 -0.62 12.98
C TRP A 254 -9.04 -0.70 12.06
N TYR A 255 -10.21 -0.92 12.65
CA TYR A 255 -11.51 -0.95 11.99
C TYR A 255 -12.47 0.06 12.66
N PRO A 256 -13.41 0.66 11.91
CA PRO A 256 -14.53 1.39 12.51
C PRO A 256 -15.36 0.46 13.41
N PRO A 257 -15.91 0.94 14.55
CA PRO A 257 -16.64 0.10 15.50
C PRO A 257 -17.94 -0.49 14.93
N LEU A 258 -18.46 0.04 13.81
CA LEU A 258 -19.60 -0.51 13.08
C LEU A 258 -19.19 -0.95 11.67
N ARG A 259 -19.55 -2.19 11.31
CA ARG A 259 -19.21 -2.79 10.02
C ARG A 259 -19.82 -2.00 8.85
N ASN A 260 -19.02 -1.83 7.79
CA ASN A 260 -19.37 -1.10 6.57
C ASN A 260 -19.73 0.39 6.80
N MET A 261 -19.30 0.98 7.92
CA MET A 261 -19.38 2.42 8.14
C MET A 261 -17.98 3.02 8.12
N THR A 262 -17.84 4.21 7.56
CA THR A 262 -16.59 4.99 7.66
C THR A 262 -16.57 5.79 8.96
N LEU A 263 -15.38 6.14 9.44
CA LEU A 263 -15.23 7.02 10.61
C LEU A 263 -15.93 8.38 10.36
N LYS A 264 -15.87 8.94 9.14
CA LYS A 264 -16.66 10.13 8.74
C LYS A 264 -18.17 9.96 8.94
N GLN A 265 -18.74 8.80 8.54
CA GLN A 265 -20.16 8.53 8.73
C GLN A 265 -20.53 8.42 10.22
N LEU A 266 -19.63 7.89 11.04
CA LEU A 266 -19.81 7.79 12.49
C LEU A 266 -19.70 9.16 13.17
N CYS A 267 -18.71 9.99 12.81
CA CYS A 267 -18.61 11.37 13.29
C CYS A 267 -19.89 12.17 12.97
N THR A 268 -20.37 12.09 11.73
CA THR A 268 -21.62 12.76 11.30
C THR A 268 -22.84 12.23 12.07
N ASN A 269 -22.85 10.94 12.41
CA ASN A 269 -23.93 10.36 13.20
C ASN A 269 -23.91 10.83 14.65
N ASN A 270 -22.72 10.95 15.25
CA ASN A 270 -22.56 11.42 16.62
C ASN A 270 -22.93 12.91 16.78
N ILE A 271 -22.50 13.78 15.84
CA ILE A 271 -22.86 15.21 15.86
C ILE A 271 -24.39 15.42 15.80
N ARG A 272 -25.11 14.54 15.11
CA ARG A 272 -26.58 14.60 14.99
C ARG A 272 -27.33 13.89 16.11
N GLY A 273 -26.63 13.28 17.07
CA GLY A 273 -27.22 12.38 18.05
C GLY A 273 -27.66 13.11 19.30
N ASP A 274 -28.96 13.18 19.54
CA ASP A 274 -29.51 13.56 20.84
C ASP A 274 -28.97 12.57 21.90
N PHE A 275 -28.44 13.01 23.04
CA PHE A 275 -28.11 12.21 24.26
C PHE A 275 -26.72 11.58 24.47
N GLY A 276 -25.66 11.90 23.69
CA GLY A 276 -24.31 11.38 24.04
C GLY A 276 -23.15 11.94 23.23
N HIS A 277 -22.62 13.08 23.69
CA HIS A 277 -21.40 13.68 23.16
C HIS A 277 -20.26 13.52 24.14
N TYR A 278 -19.09 13.17 23.61
CA TYR A 278 -17.83 13.33 24.31
C TYR A 278 -17.53 14.84 24.45
N LEU A 279 -17.24 15.40 25.62
CA LEU A 279 -16.96 14.83 26.96
C LEU A 279 -18.07 15.06 28.00
N ILE A 280 -19.11 15.78 27.60
CA ILE A 280 -20.20 16.18 28.47
C ILE A 280 -21.51 15.99 27.73
N ALA A 281 -22.47 15.35 28.38
CA ALA A 281 -23.80 15.15 27.83
C ALA A 281 -24.72 16.34 28.13
N HIS A 282 -25.89 16.38 27.47
CA HIS A 282 -26.90 17.43 27.66
C HIS A 282 -27.41 17.53 29.10
N ASN A 283 -27.27 16.45 29.89
CA ASN A 283 -27.59 16.42 31.31
C ASN A 283 -26.49 17.04 32.20
N ARG A 284 -25.45 17.64 31.60
CA ARG A 284 -24.31 18.30 32.27
C ARG A 284 -23.34 17.33 32.97
N HIS A 285 -23.54 16.02 32.80
CA HIS A 285 -22.66 14.99 33.33
C HIS A 285 -21.52 14.64 32.37
N TRP A 286 -20.45 14.15 32.97
CA TRP A 286 -19.38 13.46 32.29
C TRP A 286 -19.89 12.33 31.41
N HIS A 287 -19.34 12.26 30.20
CA HIS A 287 -19.65 11.21 29.23
C HIS A 287 -18.35 10.81 28.51
N GLY A 288 -17.82 9.63 28.84
CA GLY A 288 -16.50 9.19 28.38
C GLY A 288 -16.48 8.70 26.93
N GLY A 289 -17.65 8.37 26.38
CA GLY A 289 -17.80 7.76 25.07
C GLY A 289 -18.63 8.55 24.07
N VAL A 290 -19.10 7.85 23.05
CA VAL A 290 -19.96 8.39 21.99
C VAL A 290 -21.06 7.40 21.65
N HIS A 291 -22.24 7.90 21.27
CA HIS A 291 -23.35 7.06 20.86
C HIS A 291 -23.46 6.93 19.34
N PHE A 292 -23.79 5.72 18.86
CA PHE A 292 -24.10 5.44 17.46
C PHE A 292 -25.42 4.71 17.31
N SER A 293 -26.41 5.37 16.69
CA SER A 293 -27.76 4.82 16.46
C SER A 293 -27.90 4.29 15.03
N LYS A 294 -27.38 3.09 14.79
CA LYS A 294 -27.35 2.45 13.46
C LYS A 294 -27.50 0.93 13.58
N ASN A 295 -28.34 0.33 12.73
CA ASN A 295 -28.48 -1.12 12.68
C ASN A 295 -27.38 -1.77 11.80
N LYS A 296 -26.15 -1.80 12.32
CA LYS A 296 -24.98 -2.44 11.69
C LYS A 296 -24.26 -3.33 12.71
N PRO A 297 -23.61 -4.44 12.29
CA PRO A 297 -22.82 -5.26 13.21
C PRO A 297 -21.74 -4.43 13.93
N VAL A 298 -21.63 -4.63 15.24
CA VAL A 298 -20.53 -4.06 16.05
C VAL A 298 -19.31 -4.95 15.86
N GLN A 299 -18.14 -4.34 15.69
CA GLN A 299 -16.90 -5.07 15.47
C GLN A 299 -15.74 -4.51 16.27
N ALA A 300 -14.78 -5.38 16.59
CA ALA A 300 -13.56 -5.01 17.28
C ALA A 300 -12.77 -4.00 16.45
N ILE A 301 -12.39 -2.88 17.07
CA ILE A 301 -11.63 -1.84 16.39
C ILE A 301 -10.19 -2.31 16.12
N ALA A 302 -9.64 -3.22 16.91
CA ALA A 302 -8.27 -3.70 16.77
C ALA A 302 -8.07 -5.07 17.40
N PRO A 303 -6.92 -5.73 17.16
CA PRO A 303 -6.58 -6.91 17.92
C PRO A 303 -6.51 -6.56 19.41
N GLY A 304 -7.06 -7.42 20.24
CA GLY A 304 -7.13 -7.18 21.68
C GLY A 304 -7.49 -8.45 22.44
N LYS A 305 -7.35 -8.36 23.76
CA LYS A 305 -7.73 -9.41 24.69
C LYS A 305 -9.13 -9.13 25.23
N LEU A 306 -10.04 -10.10 25.13
CA LEU A 306 -11.36 -10.03 25.77
C LEU A 306 -11.19 -10.13 27.28
N ILE A 307 -11.46 -9.03 27.98
CA ILE A 307 -11.29 -8.93 29.44
C ILE A 307 -12.56 -9.32 30.15
N ALA A 308 -13.67 -8.69 29.77
CA ALA A 308 -14.97 -8.90 30.40
C ALA A 308 -16.09 -8.71 29.38
N TYR A 309 -17.22 -9.38 29.63
CA TYR A 309 -18.46 -9.13 28.91
C TYR A 309 -19.67 -9.38 29.82
N ARG A 310 -20.81 -8.82 29.44
CA ARG A 310 -22.13 -9.17 29.99
C ARG A 310 -23.09 -9.34 28.83
N LEU A 311 -23.86 -10.42 28.84
CA LEU A 311 -24.97 -10.62 27.91
C LEU A 311 -26.26 -10.71 28.72
N ALA A 312 -27.10 -9.67 28.62
CA ALA A 312 -28.39 -9.66 29.29
C ALA A 312 -29.33 -10.67 28.62
N THR A 313 -30.21 -11.30 29.41
CA THR A 313 -31.26 -12.16 28.86
C THR A 313 -32.25 -11.34 28.02
N GLU A 314 -32.63 -10.18 28.52
CA GLU A 314 -33.57 -9.25 27.89
C GLU A 314 -33.22 -7.77 28.18
N ASN A 315 -33.93 -6.86 27.51
CA ASN A 315 -33.79 -5.43 27.77
C ASN A 315 -34.34 -5.09 29.17
N GLN A 316 -33.65 -4.19 29.85
CA GLN A 316 -34.07 -3.60 31.11
C GLN A 316 -35.01 -2.41 30.87
N HIS A 317 -35.78 -2.05 31.90
CA HIS A 317 -36.71 -0.93 31.86
C HIS A 317 -36.27 0.20 32.81
N HIS A 318 -36.43 1.44 32.35
CA HIS A 318 -36.26 2.64 33.18
C HIS A 318 -37.52 3.49 33.11
N PHE A 319 -38.00 3.93 34.28
CA PHE A 319 -39.21 4.75 34.42
C PHE A 319 -38.84 6.16 34.85
N TYR A 320 -39.36 7.16 34.13
CA TYR A 320 -39.10 8.59 34.37
C TYR A 320 -40.39 9.39 34.20
N GLN A 321 -40.48 10.59 34.78
CA GLN A 321 -41.64 11.48 34.56
C GLN A 321 -41.34 12.46 33.43
N GLN A 322 -42.33 12.69 32.57
CA GLN A 322 -42.30 13.73 31.56
C GLN A 322 -43.66 14.42 31.50
N ASN A 323 -43.68 15.74 31.71
CA ASN A 323 -44.91 16.55 31.76
C ASN A 323 -46.00 15.98 32.70
N GLY A 324 -45.61 15.51 33.89
CA GLY A 324 -46.53 14.92 34.86
C GLY A 324 -47.07 13.52 34.50
N THR A 325 -46.53 12.88 33.46
CA THR A 325 -46.87 11.49 33.09
C THR A 325 -45.67 10.57 33.19
N THR A 326 -45.89 9.37 33.74
CA THR A 326 -44.85 8.35 33.83
C THR A 326 -44.61 7.73 32.46
N LYS A 327 -43.37 7.80 31.99
CA LYS A 327 -42.88 7.20 30.76
C LYS A 327 -41.92 6.06 31.10
N SER A 328 -41.72 5.16 30.14
CA SER A 328 -40.77 4.06 30.26
C SER A 328 -39.89 3.95 29.01
N GLY A 329 -38.58 3.85 29.20
CA GLY A 329 -37.60 3.51 28.16
C GLY A 329 -37.05 2.11 28.37
N THR A 330 -36.59 1.46 27.29
CA THR A 330 -35.88 0.17 27.36
C THR A 330 -34.40 0.37 27.07
N TYR A 331 -33.53 -0.30 27.81
CA TYR A 331 -32.09 -0.28 27.56
C TYR A 331 -31.49 -1.68 27.73
N SER A 332 -30.44 -1.97 26.98
CA SER A 332 -29.62 -3.16 27.23
C SER A 332 -28.42 -2.77 28.09
N ASN A 333 -28.12 -3.55 29.12
CA ASN A 333 -26.87 -3.44 29.87
C ASN A 333 -25.80 -4.44 29.38
N SER A 334 -26.01 -5.08 28.23
CA SER A 334 -25.00 -5.98 27.64
C SER A 334 -23.79 -5.20 27.13
N PHE A 335 -22.59 -5.73 27.34
CA PHE A 335 -21.35 -5.11 26.86
C PHE A 335 -20.24 -6.11 26.56
N VAL A 336 -19.23 -5.63 25.84
CA VAL A 336 -17.94 -6.28 25.64
C VAL A 336 -16.83 -5.29 25.96
N LEU A 337 -15.81 -5.72 26.70
CA LEU A 337 -14.63 -4.96 27.05
C LEU A 337 -13.36 -5.65 26.52
N LEU A 338 -12.61 -4.94 25.69
CA LEU A 338 -11.33 -5.41 25.16
C LEU A 338 -10.17 -4.57 25.74
N LYS A 339 -9.05 -5.22 26.06
CA LYS A 339 -7.77 -4.58 26.33
C LYS A 339 -6.87 -4.66 25.11
N HIS A 340 -6.20 -3.57 24.81
CA HIS A 340 -5.29 -3.42 23.69
C HIS A 340 -3.94 -2.91 24.18
N GLU A 341 -2.89 -3.26 23.45
CA GLU A 341 -1.55 -2.75 23.69
C GLU A 341 -0.98 -2.22 22.37
N ILE A 342 -0.67 -0.92 22.33
CA ILE A 342 0.02 -0.30 21.20
C ILE A 342 1.43 0.05 21.64
N ARG A 343 2.41 -0.31 20.82
CA ARG A 343 3.81 0.05 21.06
C ARG A 343 4.14 1.33 20.31
N LEU A 344 4.68 2.29 21.05
CA LEU A 344 5.12 3.58 20.56
C LEU A 344 6.64 3.58 20.36
N ALA A 345 7.19 4.71 19.88
CA ALA A 345 8.63 4.87 19.73
C ALA A 345 9.36 4.64 21.07
N ASP A 346 10.63 4.21 20.99
CA ASP A 346 11.51 3.95 22.15
C ASP A 346 11.03 2.91 23.17
N ASN A 347 10.35 1.85 22.70
CA ASN A 347 9.86 0.72 23.52
C ASN A 347 8.79 1.07 24.57
N LYS A 348 8.18 2.26 24.53
CA LYS A 348 7.01 2.59 25.37
C LYS A 348 5.76 1.88 24.83
N THR A 349 4.85 1.49 25.72
CA THR A 349 3.60 0.80 25.37
C THR A 349 2.42 1.55 25.97
N LEU A 350 1.48 1.97 25.12
CA LEU A 350 0.17 2.48 25.53
C LEU A 350 -0.77 1.30 25.70
N SER A 351 -1.22 1.06 26.93
CA SER A 351 -2.30 0.13 27.23
C SER A 351 -3.61 0.89 27.26
N PHE A 352 -4.58 0.47 26.46
CA PHE A 352 -5.90 1.10 26.47
C PHE A 352 -7.00 0.06 26.32
N PHE A 353 -8.22 0.45 26.65
CA PHE A 353 -9.40 -0.38 26.64
C PHE A 353 -10.41 0.18 25.66
N SER A 354 -11.18 -0.72 25.03
CA SER A 354 -12.36 -0.33 24.26
C SER A 354 -13.60 -1.01 24.83
N LEU A 355 -14.60 -0.20 25.17
CA LEU A 355 -15.88 -0.64 25.72
C LEU A 355 -16.97 -0.48 24.67
N TYR A 356 -17.72 -1.56 24.47
CA TYR A 356 -18.88 -1.61 23.58
C TYR A 356 -20.13 -1.89 24.40
N MET A 357 -20.83 -0.84 24.83
CA MET A 357 -21.98 -0.90 25.72
C MET A 357 -23.30 -0.76 24.94
N HIS A 358 -24.39 -1.25 25.53
CA HIS A 358 -25.73 -1.38 24.93
C HIS A 358 -25.77 -2.37 23.75
N LEU A 359 -25.07 -3.50 23.85
CA LEU A 359 -25.21 -4.58 22.87
C LEU A 359 -26.58 -5.28 22.98
N GLN A 360 -27.09 -5.90 21.92
CA GLN A 360 -28.36 -6.62 21.97
C GLN A 360 -28.35 -7.73 23.05
N PRO A 361 -29.44 -7.92 23.80
CA PRO A 361 -29.61 -9.04 24.73
C PRO A 361 -29.77 -10.38 23.99
N ALA A 362 -29.62 -11.49 24.71
CA ALA A 362 -29.68 -12.85 24.18
C ALA A 362 -30.98 -13.15 23.40
N ASN A 363 -32.14 -12.74 23.93
CA ASN A 363 -33.44 -12.99 23.29
C ASN A 363 -33.60 -12.33 21.90
N ALA A 364 -32.82 -11.29 21.61
CA ALA A 364 -32.88 -10.58 20.32
C ALA A 364 -32.24 -11.40 19.20
N TYR A 365 -31.32 -12.32 19.51
CA TYR A 365 -30.66 -13.20 18.54
C TYR A 365 -31.56 -14.37 18.13
N GLN A 366 -32.34 -14.92 19.06
CA GLN A 366 -33.24 -16.06 18.82
C GLN A 366 -34.39 -15.72 17.85
N ASN A 367 -34.77 -14.44 17.78
CA ASN A 367 -35.92 -13.97 16.99
C ASN A 367 -35.54 -13.49 15.57
N GLN A 368 -34.27 -13.55 15.15
CA GLN A 368 -33.81 -13.00 13.88
C GLN A 368 -33.01 -14.03 13.06
N LEU A 369 -33.65 -14.64 12.05
CA LEU A 369 -33.12 -15.67 11.13
C LEU A 369 -31.75 -15.38 10.44
N ARG A 370 -31.17 -14.18 10.61
CA ARG A 370 -29.94 -13.73 9.95
C ARG A 370 -28.86 -13.18 10.89
N LYS A 371 -29.07 -13.15 12.21
CA LYS A 371 -28.05 -12.68 13.18
C LYS A 371 -27.53 -13.87 13.98
N ARG A 372 -26.21 -14.06 13.95
CA ARG A 372 -25.54 -15.10 14.74
C ARG A 372 -24.98 -14.50 16.02
N LEU A 373 -24.98 -15.27 17.10
CA LEU A 373 -24.23 -14.92 18.30
C LEU A 373 -22.73 -14.86 17.96
N PRO A 374 -22.01 -13.85 18.47
CA PRO A 374 -20.55 -13.84 18.43
C PRO A 374 -19.96 -15.17 18.95
N PRO A 375 -18.98 -15.77 18.26
CA PRO A 375 -18.43 -17.09 18.65
C PRO A 375 -17.93 -17.19 20.09
N PHE A 376 -17.38 -16.11 20.65
CA PHE A 376 -16.91 -16.09 22.04
C PHE A 376 -18.05 -16.15 23.07
N LEU A 377 -19.30 -15.82 22.70
CA LEU A 377 -20.48 -15.95 23.57
C LEU A 377 -21.06 -17.37 23.56
N LEU A 378 -20.69 -18.19 22.57
CA LEU A 378 -21.15 -19.58 22.41
C LEU A 378 -20.32 -20.59 23.20
N SER A 379 -19.28 -20.16 23.92
CA SER A 379 -18.36 -21.08 24.60
C SER A 379 -17.87 -20.58 25.96
N GLN A 380 -17.76 -21.51 26.91
CA GLN A 380 -16.85 -21.36 28.04
C GLN A 380 -15.45 -21.67 27.52
N ALA A 381 -14.57 -20.66 27.48
CA ALA A 381 -13.20 -20.79 26.96
C ALA A 381 -12.50 -22.04 27.53
N GLY A 382 -12.00 -22.91 26.65
CA GLY A 382 -11.22 -24.08 27.04
C GLY A 382 -11.98 -25.39 27.24
N GLN A 383 -13.31 -25.43 27.15
CA GLN A 383 -14.06 -26.69 27.18
C GLN A 383 -14.20 -27.34 25.80
N ASN A 384 -14.27 -28.68 25.77
CA ASN A 384 -14.52 -29.44 24.54
C ASN A 384 -15.97 -29.26 24.10
N GLN A 385 -16.18 -28.88 22.85
CA GLN A 385 -17.50 -28.76 22.23
C GLN A 385 -17.64 -29.73 21.06
N ALA A 386 -18.77 -30.41 21.01
CA ALA A 386 -19.15 -31.23 19.87
C ALA A 386 -19.55 -30.33 18.70
N ALA A 387 -19.02 -30.64 17.52
CA ALA A 387 -19.30 -29.92 16.30
C ALA A 387 -19.31 -30.87 15.10
N THR A 388 -19.94 -30.43 14.02
CA THR A 388 -19.98 -31.13 12.74
C THR A 388 -19.37 -30.25 11.66
N ILE A 389 -18.48 -30.80 10.82
CA ILE A 389 -17.93 -30.05 9.69
C ILE A 389 -19.05 -29.67 8.71
N SER A 390 -19.18 -28.38 8.40
CA SER A 390 -20.21 -27.85 7.49
C SER A 390 -19.63 -27.27 6.18
N THR A 391 -18.30 -27.11 6.08
CA THR A 391 -17.61 -26.66 4.87
C THR A 391 -17.73 -27.62 3.70
N LYS A 392 -17.98 -27.07 2.50
CA LYS A 392 -18.08 -27.80 1.23
C LYS A 392 -16.90 -27.58 0.27
N GLU A 393 -15.90 -26.79 0.65
CA GLU A 393 -14.98 -26.14 -0.30
C GLU A 393 -13.49 -26.50 -0.16
N ASP A 394 -13.03 -27.08 0.95
CA ASP A 394 -11.59 -27.36 1.12
C ASP A 394 -11.24 -28.73 0.51
N VAL A 395 -10.44 -28.73 -0.55
CA VAL A 395 -9.95 -29.92 -1.26
C VAL A 395 -8.46 -30.12 -0.92
N PRO A 396 -8.02 -31.32 -0.50
CA PRO A 396 -6.62 -31.57 -0.16
C PRO A 396 -5.71 -31.35 -1.37
N GLN A 397 -4.61 -30.63 -1.18
CA GLN A 397 -3.57 -30.43 -2.19
C GLN A 397 -2.41 -31.43 -1.94
N GLY A 398 -2.06 -32.23 -2.95
CA GLY A 398 -1.04 -33.29 -2.81
C GLY A 398 -0.88 -34.15 -4.07
N LEU A 399 -0.21 -35.30 -3.95
CA LEU A 399 0.00 -36.25 -5.04
C LEU A 399 -1.18 -37.22 -5.19
N ASN A 400 -1.70 -37.36 -6.40
CA ASN A 400 -2.80 -38.27 -6.70
C ASN A 400 -2.32 -39.73 -6.69
N LEU A 401 -2.83 -40.53 -5.75
CA LEU A 401 -2.59 -41.97 -5.67
C LEU A 401 -3.70 -42.71 -6.41
N ARG A 402 -3.34 -43.47 -7.43
CA ARG A 402 -4.28 -44.05 -8.40
C ARG A 402 -4.36 -45.56 -8.28
N ASP A 403 -5.52 -46.13 -8.58
CA ASP A 403 -5.76 -47.58 -8.58
C ASP A 403 -5.06 -48.26 -9.77
N ILE A 404 -4.31 -49.34 -9.50
CA ILE A 404 -3.45 -49.99 -10.51
C ILE A 404 -4.22 -50.57 -11.71
N LYS A 405 -5.46 -51.03 -11.51
CA LYS A 405 -6.27 -51.69 -12.56
C LYS A 405 -7.01 -50.67 -13.42
N THR A 406 -7.67 -49.71 -12.77
CA THR A 406 -8.60 -48.79 -13.42
C THR A 406 -7.96 -47.47 -13.81
N GLY A 407 -6.89 -47.05 -13.14
CA GLY A 407 -6.25 -45.75 -13.34
C GLY A 407 -6.95 -44.57 -12.65
N ALA A 408 -8.10 -44.80 -12.01
CA ALA A 408 -8.84 -43.80 -11.27
C ALA A 408 -8.07 -43.31 -10.03
N ILE A 409 -8.24 -42.05 -9.65
CA ILE A 409 -7.69 -41.50 -8.41
C ILE A 409 -8.45 -42.13 -7.25
N LYS A 410 -7.72 -42.78 -6.34
CA LYS A 410 -8.27 -43.46 -5.17
C LYS A 410 -8.14 -42.61 -3.91
N MET A 411 -7.05 -41.85 -3.78
CA MET A 411 -6.80 -40.93 -2.67
C MET A 411 -5.70 -39.92 -3.02
N VAL A 412 -5.49 -38.90 -2.17
CA VAL A 412 -4.45 -37.88 -2.35
C VAL A 412 -3.47 -37.97 -1.17
N ALA A 413 -2.17 -38.14 -1.46
CA ALA A 413 -1.11 -38.03 -0.47
C ALA A 413 -0.74 -36.55 -0.30
N PRO A 414 -0.94 -35.93 0.88
CA PRO A 414 -0.69 -34.51 1.08
C PRO A 414 0.75 -34.09 0.77
N TYR A 415 0.96 -32.81 0.46
CA TYR A 415 2.31 -32.25 0.37
C TYR A 415 3.10 -32.54 1.65
N GLY A 416 4.30 -33.10 1.52
CA GLY A 416 5.15 -33.53 2.64
C GLY A 416 4.91 -34.95 3.15
N ALA A 417 3.86 -35.65 2.70
CA ALA A 417 3.60 -37.03 3.09
C ALA A 417 4.63 -38.01 2.49
N LYS A 418 4.81 -39.15 3.15
CA LYS A 418 5.73 -40.22 2.72
C LYS A 418 4.98 -41.33 1.99
N VAL A 419 5.47 -41.71 0.82
CA VAL A 419 5.04 -42.90 0.08
C VAL A 419 6.20 -43.87 -0.09
N THR A 420 5.94 -45.16 -0.06
CA THR A 420 6.95 -46.22 -0.21
C THR A 420 6.74 -46.99 -1.50
N LEU A 421 7.81 -47.57 -2.07
CA LEU A 421 7.67 -48.47 -3.21
C LEU A 421 7.04 -49.79 -2.75
N ASP A 422 5.98 -50.22 -3.44
CA ASP A 422 5.36 -51.51 -3.18
C ASP A 422 6.13 -52.60 -3.93
N THR A 423 6.81 -53.51 -3.22
CA THR A 423 7.71 -54.54 -3.77
C THR A 423 7.10 -55.95 -3.80
N ARG A 424 5.80 -56.10 -3.52
CA ARG A 424 5.14 -57.41 -3.46
C ARG A 424 5.04 -58.15 -4.81
N GLU A 425 4.96 -59.48 -4.76
CA GLU A 425 4.57 -60.28 -5.94
C GLU A 425 3.14 -59.95 -6.36
N VAL A 426 2.92 -59.76 -7.67
CA VAL A 426 1.61 -59.40 -8.24
C VAL A 426 1.17 -60.38 -9.30
N THR A 427 -0.15 -60.43 -9.52
CA THR A 427 -0.75 -61.32 -10.51
C THR A 427 -0.34 -60.92 -11.94
N ALA A 428 -0.38 -61.86 -12.89
CA ALA A 428 -0.04 -61.59 -14.29
C ALA A 428 -0.85 -60.44 -14.91
N ALA A 429 -2.12 -60.27 -14.49
CA ALA A 429 -2.98 -59.19 -14.94
C ALA A 429 -2.54 -57.81 -14.41
N GLU A 430 -2.10 -57.73 -13.15
CA GLU A 430 -1.60 -56.49 -12.52
C GLU A 430 -0.23 -56.09 -13.09
N SER A 431 0.64 -57.08 -13.34
CA SER A 431 1.94 -56.86 -13.99
C SER A 431 1.77 -56.30 -15.42
N ALA A 432 0.88 -56.88 -16.23
CA ALA A 432 0.62 -56.40 -17.59
C ALA A 432 0.02 -54.98 -17.63
N ALA A 433 -0.83 -54.60 -16.65
CA ALA A 433 -1.40 -53.26 -16.56
C ALA A 433 -0.36 -52.21 -16.12
N TYR A 434 0.52 -52.57 -15.19
CA TYR A 434 1.64 -51.72 -14.76
C TYR A 434 2.68 -51.52 -15.86
N GLN A 435 3.11 -52.60 -16.54
CA GLN A 435 4.12 -52.53 -17.60
C GLN A 435 3.71 -51.58 -18.73
N ARG A 436 2.45 -51.63 -19.18
CA ARG A 436 1.90 -50.71 -20.19
C ARG A 436 1.97 -49.22 -19.82
N LYS A 437 2.01 -48.89 -18.52
CA LYS A 437 2.10 -47.50 -18.02
C LYS A 437 3.55 -47.08 -17.77
N ALA A 438 4.36 -47.96 -17.19
CA ALA A 438 5.78 -47.73 -16.95
C ALA A 438 6.58 -47.57 -18.26
N GLU A 439 6.20 -48.31 -19.32
CA GLU A 439 6.78 -48.16 -20.67
C GLU A 439 6.49 -46.78 -21.30
N ARG A 440 5.36 -46.15 -20.95
CA ARG A 440 4.98 -44.83 -21.46
C ARG A 440 5.60 -43.69 -20.67
N ASN A 441 5.85 -43.89 -19.37
CA ASN A 441 6.55 -42.93 -18.53
C ASN A 441 7.28 -43.66 -17.39
N ARG A 442 8.62 -43.62 -17.46
CA ARG A 442 9.54 -44.30 -16.53
C ARG A 442 9.43 -43.85 -15.07
N HIS A 443 8.73 -42.75 -14.80
CA HIS A 443 8.54 -42.20 -13.46
C HIS A 443 7.28 -42.72 -12.76
N TYR A 444 6.52 -43.64 -13.39
CA TYR A 444 5.40 -44.30 -12.74
C TYR A 444 5.87 -45.47 -11.87
N HIS A 445 5.68 -45.32 -10.56
CA HIS A 445 6.05 -46.33 -9.58
C HIS A 445 4.81 -46.91 -8.90
N ARG A 446 4.85 -48.21 -8.62
CA ARG A 446 3.88 -48.85 -7.73
C ARG A 446 4.24 -48.46 -6.31
N VAL A 447 3.26 -47.96 -5.57
CA VAL A 447 3.48 -47.41 -4.22
C VAL A 447 2.54 -48.04 -3.21
N SER A 448 2.99 -48.09 -1.98
CA SER A 448 2.15 -48.22 -0.80
C SER A 448 2.12 -46.89 -0.06
N PHE A 449 0.96 -46.60 0.52
CA PHE A 449 0.75 -45.41 1.31
C PHE A 449 0.06 -45.79 2.61
N ILE A 450 0.65 -45.40 3.73
CA ILE A 450 -0.01 -45.50 5.03
C ILE A 450 -0.77 -44.19 5.19
N ASP A 451 -2.08 -44.25 5.32
CA ASP A 451 -2.87 -43.06 5.55
C ASP A 451 -2.72 -42.55 6.98
N HIS A 452 -3.38 -41.43 7.28
CA HIS A 452 -3.32 -40.77 8.58
C HIS A 452 -3.97 -41.59 9.72
N GLU A 453 -4.71 -42.65 9.40
CA GLU A 453 -5.27 -43.60 10.38
C GLU A 453 -4.33 -44.78 10.65
N GLY A 454 -3.13 -44.79 10.06
CA GLY A 454 -2.20 -45.92 10.13
C GLY A 454 -2.60 -47.10 9.25
N LYS A 455 -3.63 -46.94 8.40
CA LYS A 455 -4.10 -48.00 7.51
C LYS A 455 -3.25 -48.03 6.25
N GLN A 456 -2.66 -49.19 5.99
CA GLN A 456 -1.82 -49.38 4.82
C GLN A 456 -2.66 -49.64 3.56
N HIS A 457 -2.53 -48.76 2.57
CA HIS A 457 -3.11 -48.91 1.25
C HIS A 457 -2.06 -49.46 0.27
N GLN A 458 -2.45 -50.50 -0.46
CA GLN A 458 -1.62 -51.22 -1.43
C GLN A 458 -2.30 -51.24 -2.81
N ASN A 459 -1.60 -51.70 -3.84
CA ASN A 459 -2.06 -51.69 -5.25
C ASN A 459 -2.32 -50.27 -5.81
N LEU A 460 -1.51 -49.31 -5.37
CA LEU A 460 -1.54 -47.93 -5.85
C LEU A 460 -0.39 -47.67 -6.82
N TYR A 461 -0.54 -46.69 -7.69
CA TYR A 461 0.56 -46.13 -8.46
C TYR A 461 0.55 -44.61 -8.41
N ALA A 462 1.75 -44.03 -8.45
CA ALA A 462 1.98 -42.60 -8.39
C ALA A 462 3.14 -42.22 -9.33
N LEU A 463 3.12 -40.97 -9.81
CA LEU A 463 4.20 -40.44 -10.64
C LEU A 463 5.23 -39.78 -9.71
N LEU A 464 6.38 -40.43 -9.51
CA LEU A 464 7.42 -39.98 -8.58
C LEU A 464 8.63 -39.48 -9.37
N ASP A 465 8.50 -38.27 -9.93
CA ASP A 465 9.62 -37.54 -10.50
C ASP A 465 10.11 -36.43 -9.56
N ALA A 466 11.25 -35.81 -9.91
CA ALA A 466 11.87 -34.78 -9.10
C ALA A 466 11.03 -33.51 -8.92
N THR A 467 9.97 -33.32 -9.71
CA THR A 467 9.02 -32.23 -9.46
C THR A 467 8.06 -32.64 -8.35
N ARG A 468 7.57 -33.88 -8.38
CA ARG A 468 6.45 -34.42 -7.58
C ARG A 468 6.79 -35.00 -6.23
N ALA A 469 7.97 -35.58 -6.09
CA ALA A 469 8.44 -36.07 -4.82
C ALA A 469 9.98 -36.02 -4.75
N ARG A 470 10.51 -35.72 -3.57
CA ARG A 470 11.93 -35.91 -3.27
C ARG A 470 12.13 -37.31 -2.69
N GLN A 471 13.10 -38.04 -3.21
CA GLN A 471 13.47 -39.34 -2.65
C GLN A 471 14.25 -39.14 -1.35
N ASP A 472 13.86 -39.88 -0.30
CA ASP A 472 14.52 -39.91 1.01
C ASP A 472 14.68 -41.38 1.42
N ASN A 473 15.88 -41.93 1.18
CA ASN A 473 16.20 -43.36 1.35
C ASN A 473 15.24 -44.28 0.55
N SER A 474 14.52 -45.17 1.25
CA SER A 474 13.52 -46.09 0.68
C SER A 474 12.12 -45.48 0.53
N GLU A 475 11.95 -44.20 0.88
CA GLU A 475 10.69 -43.47 0.87
C GLU A 475 10.75 -42.28 -0.09
N PHE A 476 9.59 -41.77 -0.48
CA PHE A 476 9.44 -40.56 -1.29
C PHE A 476 8.55 -39.57 -0.56
N ILE A 477 9.04 -38.34 -0.39
CA ILE A 477 8.35 -37.25 0.26
C ILE A 477 7.69 -36.38 -0.80
N ILE A 478 6.38 -36.24 -0.75
CA ILE A 478 5.60 -35.51 -1.75
C ILE A 478 5.97 -34.01 -1.75
N SER A 479 6.23 -33.46 -2.93
CA SER A 479 6.66 -32.07 -3.14
C SER A 479 5.79 -31.32 -4.16
N THR A 480 4.66 -31.89 -4.60
CA THR A 480 3.69 -31.23 -5.50
C THR A 480 2.27 -31.23 -5.00
N GLN A 481 1.49 -30.39 -5.67
CA GLN A 481 0.04 -30.43 -5.75
C GLN A 481 -0.30 -30.85 -7.20
N GLU A 482 -0.92 -32.01 -7.42
CA GLU A 482 -1.26 -32.53 -8.75
C GLU A 482 -2.76 -32.50 -9.09
N ASP A 483 -3.08 -32.48 -10.40
CA ASP A 483 -4.36 -32.47 -11.15
C ASP A 483 -5.66 -31.93 -10.49
N THR A 484 -6.40 -31.11 -11.25
CA THR A 484 -7.76 -30.68 -10.94
C THR A 484 -8.71 -31.89 -10.79
N LEU A 485 -9.18 -32.15 -9.57
CA LEU A 485 -10.20 -33.18 -9.31
C LEU A 485 -11.49 -32.88 -10.10
N THR A 486 -12.13 -33.90 -10.67
CA THR A 486 -13.46 -33.75 -11.30
C THR A 486 -14.52 -33.33 -10.27
N SER A 487 -15.63 -32.74 -10.71
CA SER A 487 -16.73 -32.34 -9.80
C SER A 487 -17.30 -33.50 -8.98
N ALA A 488 -17.23 -34.74 -9.49
CA ALA A 488 -17.61 -35.94 -8.73
C ALA A 488 -16.58 -36.30 -7.65
N GLN A 489 -15.28 -36.17 -7.95
CA GLN A 489 -14.21 -36.40 -6.98
C GLN A 489 -14.14 -35.30 -5.91
N LYS A 490 -14.34 -34.03 -6.30
CA LYS A 490 -14.47 -32.88 -5.38
C LYS A 490 -15.62 -33.09 -4.38
N ARG A 491 -16.75 -33.66 -4.82
CA ARG A 491 -17.89 -33.98 -3.94
C ARG A 491 -17.60 -35.07 -2.90
N VAL A 492 -16.66 -35.97 -3.18
CA VAL A 492 -16.28 -37.09 -2.28
C VAL A 492 -15.10 -36.71 -1.38
N LEU A 493 -14.26 -35.76 -1.79
CA LEU A 493 -13.02 -35.37 -1.12
C LEU A 493 -13.07 -33.98 -0.46
N CYS A 494 -14.23 -33.30 -0.46
CA CYS A 494 -14.40 -32.01 0.21
C CYS A 494 -14.55 -32.15 1.73
N GLY A 495 -13.89 -31.24 2.46
CA GLY A 495 -13.93 -31.19 3.91
C GLY A 495 -13.32 -29.90 4.45
N LEU A 496 -12.84 -29.90 5.70
CA LEU A 496 -12.15 -28.78 6.34
C LEU A 496 -10.67 -29.10 6.56
N ASN A 497 -9.77 -28.21 6.13
CA ASN A 497 -8.34 -28.35 6.37
C ASN A 497 -8.03 -28.29 7.87
N MET A 498 -7.52 -29.40 8.41
CA MET A 498 -6.90 -29.51 9.73
C MET A 498 -5.40 -29.27 9.63
N ARG A 499 -4.85 -28.48 10.54
CA ARG A 499 -3.52 -27.87 10.43
C ARG A 499 -2.63 -28.13 11.63
N SER A 500 -1.32 -28.08 11.42
CA SER A 500 -0.30 -28.19 12.47
C SER A 500 -0.13 -26.89 13.25
N GLU A 501 -0.50 -25.76 12.64
CA GLU A 501 -0.34 -24.41 13.20
C GLU A 501 -1.59 -23.55 12.93
N LYS A 502 -1.76 -22.47 13.71
CA LYS A 502 -2.84 -21.48 13.56
C LYS A 502 -2.62 -20.49 12.41
N ASN A 503 -2.34 -20.98 11.20
CA ASN A 503 -2.15 -20.11 10.02
C ASN A 503 -2.74 -20.72 8.74
N TYR A 504 -3.07 -19.86 7.75
CA TYR A 504 -3.68 -20.28 6.50
C TYR A 504 -2.69 -20.76 5.43
N GLN A 505 -1.37 -20.82 5.72
CA GLN A 505 -0.37 -21.19 4.71
C GLN A 505 -0.53 -22.66 4.27
N ALA A 506 -0.32 -22.94 2.99
CA ALA A 506 -0.57 -24.27 2.42
C ALA A 506 0.33 -25.38 3.02
N SER A 507 1.49 -25.02 3.58
CA SER A 507 2.46 -25.91 4.20
C SER A 507 2.05 -26.46 5.58
N THR A 508 0.98 -25.95 6.20
CA THR A 508 0.55 -26.36 7.55
C THR A 508 -0.65 -27.31 7.54
N VAL A 509 -1.20 -27.65 6.37
CA VAL A 509 -2.34 -28.58 6.27
C VAL A 509 -1.88 -30.01 6.47
N MET A 510 -2.40 -30.67 7.50
CA MET A 510 -2.06 -32.05 7.88
C MET A 510 -3.04 -33.06 7.30
N GLN A 511 -4.32 -32.71 7.27
CA GLN A 511 -5.41 -33.58 6.86
C GLN A 511 -6.64 -32.74 6.47
N VAL A 512 -7.52 -33.30 5.65
CA VAL A 512 -8.86 -32.74 5.40
C VAL A 512 -9.89 -33.59 6.13
N ILE A 513 -10.69 -32.96 6.99
CA ILE A 513 -11.77 -33.62 7.74
C ILE A 513 -13.04 -33.55 6.88
N PRO A 514 -13.63 -34.68 6.43
CA PRO A 514 -14.77 -34.66 5.51
C PRO A 514 -15.97 -33.87 6.03
N HIS A 515 -16.73 -33.27 5.11
CA HIS A 515 -18.03 -32.66 5.43
C HIS A 515 -18.96 -33.65 6.16
N GLY A 516 -19.62 -33.20 7.22
CA GLY A 516 -20.52 -34.02 8.04
C GLY A 516 -19.82 -34.85 9.11
N THR A 517 -18.49 -34.78 9.24
CA THR A 517 -17.75 -35.48 10.31
C THR A 517 -18.00 -34.81 11.65
N GLU A 518 -18.33 -35.60 12.66
CA GLU A 518 -18.40 -35.16 14.06
C GLU A 518 -17.00 -35.01 14.64
N ILE A 519 -16.75 -33.89 15.29
CA ILE A 519 -15.48 -33.55 15.94
C ILE A 519 -15.75 -33.00 17.34
N ASN A 520 -14.76 -33.13 18.24
CA ASN A 520 -14.70 -32.31 19.44
C ASN A 520 -13.60 -31.28 19.29
N ILE A 521 -13.92 -30.03 19.59
CA ILE A 521 -12.99 -28.91 19.50
C ILE A 521 -12.89 -28.13 20.80
N GLN A 522 -11.75 -27.47 20.98
CA GLN A 522 -11.52 -26.46 21.99
C GLN A 522 -11.24 -25.14 21.26
N ILE A 523 -12.18 -24.19 21.32
CA ILE A 523 -12.01 -22.86 20.72
C ILE A 523 -10.85 -22.15 21.42
N LEU A 524 -9.94 -21.58 20.64
CA LEU A 524 -8.74 -20.92 21.14
C LEU A 524 -8.79 -19.40 20.99
N ASP A 525 -9.38 -18.95 19.90
CA ASP A 525 -9.57 -17.53 19.56
C ASP A 525 -10.80 -17.39 18.65
N SER A 526 -11.05 -16.20 18.13
CA SER A 526 -12.21 -15.94 17.26
C SER A 526 -12.18 -16.67 15.90
N ARG A 527 -11.02 -17.24 15.50
CA ARG A 527 -10.84 -17.88 14.20
C ARG A 527 -10.44 -19.34 14.31
N TRP A 528 -9.65 -19.70 15.31
CA TRP A 528 -9.04 -21.02 15.45
C TRP A 528 -9.62 -21.83 16.60
N ALA A 529 -9.79 -23.12 16.35
CA ALA A 529 -10.09 -24.12 17.37
C ALA A 529 -9.08 -25.26 17.30
N LYS A 530 -8.70 -25.81 18.45
CA LYS A 530 -7.93 -27.05 18.56
C LYS A 530 -8.87 -28.23 18.44
N VAL A 531 -8.50 -29.25 17.66
CA VAL A 531 -9.30 -30.48 17.55
C VAL A 531 -8.82 -31.48 18.60
N SER A 532 -9.72 -31.97 19.44
CA SER A 532 -9.44 -32.96 20.49
C SER A 532 -9.93 -34.37 20.13
N GLN A 533 -11.00 -34.48 19.33
CA GLN A 533 -11.46 -35.76 18.76
C GLN A 533 -12.01 -35.60 17.35
N ILE A 534 -11.90 -36.67 16.54
CA ILE A 534 -12.50 -36.78 15.21
C ILE A 534 -13.22 -38.13 15.14
N ALA A 535 -14.51 -38.13 14.78
CA ALA A 535 -15.35 -39.33 14.69
C ALA A 535 -15.24 -40.25 15.93
N GLY A 536 -15.21 -39.65 17.13
CA GLY A 536 -15.09 -40.36 18.41
C GLY A 536 -13.68 -40.85 18.79
N GLN A 537 -12.66 -40.63 17.95
CA GLN A 537 -11.27 -40.98 18.26
C GLN A 537 -10.47 -39.76 18.75
N ALA A 538 -9.68 -39.95 19.82
CA ALA A 538 -8.80 -38.91 20.35
C ALA A 538 -7.62 -38.64 19.40
N VAL A 539 -7.24 -37.36 19.28
CA VAL A 539 -6.10 -36.94 18.46
C VAL A 539 -4.88 -36.68 19.36
N SER A 540 -3.73 -37.29 19.05
CA SER A 540 -2.55 -37.32 19.94
C SER A 540 -1.59 -36.13 19.78
N GLU A 541 -1.71 -35.37 18.70
CA GLU A 541 -0.84 -34.23 18.37
C GLU A 541 -1.63 -32.91 18.32
N GLN A 542 -0.95 -31.76 18.36
CA GLN A 542 -1.63 -30.47 18.18
C GLN A 542 -2.21 -30.35 16.77
N ARG A 543 -3.51 -30.03 16.69
CA ARG A 543 -4.28 -29.93 15.46
C ARG A 543 -5.23 -28.75 15.55
N TYR A 544 -5.28 -27.93 14.51
CA TYR A 544 -6.06 -26.69 14.48
C TYR A 544 -6.98 -26.65 13.26
N ILE A 545 -8.17 -26.08 13.42
CA ILE A 545 -9.10 -25.79 12.32
C ILE A 545 -9.54 -24.32 12.40
N SER A 546 -9.86 -23.74 11.24
CA SER A 546 -10.60 -22.48 11.20
C SER A 546 -12.09 -22.80 11.34
N TYR A 547 -12.76 -22.31 12.37
CA TYR A 547 -14.08 -22.83 12.74
C TYR A 547 -15.26 -21.89 12.43
N ALA A 548 -15.07 -20.56 12.48
CA ALA A 548 -16.16 -19.58 12.54
C ALA A 548 -17.29 -19.74 11.49
N ASP A 549 -16.95 -20.18 10.27
CA ASP A 549 -17.92 -20.42 9.18
C ASP A 549 -17.89 -21.86 8.63
N ASN A 550 -17.09 -22.74 9.24
CA ASN A 550 -16.71 -24.02 8.66
C ASN A 550 -17.25 -25.24 9.41
N ILE A 551 -17.85 -25.00 10.58
CA ILE A 551 -18.46 -26.02 11.43
C ILE A 551 -19.87 -25.61 11.85
N THR A 552 -20.63 -26.57 12.35
CA THR A 552 -21.90 -26.37 13.05
C THR A 552 -21.73 -26.96 14.44
N LEU A 553 -21.86 -26.16 15.50
CA LEU A 553 -21.82 -26.66 16.87
C LEU A 553 -23.07 -27.50 17.14
N ALA A 554 -22.93 -28.61 17.86
CA ALA A 554 -24.05 -29.51 18.17
C ALA A 554 -25.11 -28.83 19.04
N ASP A 555 -24.67 -27.94 19.93
CA ASP A 555 -25.50 -27.06 20.74
C ASP A 555 -25.13 -25.60 20.43
N GLU A 556 -25.85 -24.93 19.52
CA GLU A 556 -25.79 -23.46 19.38
C GLU A 556 -26.48 -22.73 20.56
N THR A 557 -26.70 -23.43 21.68
CA THR A 557 -27.38 -22.89 22.84
C THR A 557 -26.40 -22.10 23.69
N LEU A 558 -26.59 -20.79 23.71
CA LEU A 558 -26.06 -19.93 24.77
C LEU A 558 -26.36 -20.57 26.12
N ASP A 559 -25.33 -20.78 26.95
CA ASP A 559 -25.50 -21.18 28.33
C ASP A 559 -26.27 -20.09 29.08
N GLN A 560 -27.57 -20.30 29.31
CA GLN A 560 -28.43 -19.32 29.98
C GLN A 560 -27.98 -19.02 31.41
N SER A 561 -27.15 -19.87 32.03
CA SER A 561 -26.56 -19.56 33.33
C SER A 561 -25.50 -18.44 33.26
N MET A 562 -25.04 -18.10 32.05
CA MET A 562 -24.02 -17.09 31.79
C MET A 562 -24.61 -15.73 31.43
N THR A 563 -25.93 -15.62 31.26
CA THR A 563 -26.59 -14.33 31.06
C THR A 563 -26.74 -13.57 32.38
N ASP A 564 -26.97 -12.26 32.29
CA ASP A 564 -27.26 -11.37 33.41
C ASP A 564 -26.17 -11.26 34.49
N LYS A 565 -24.94 -11.72 34.21
CA LYS A 565 -23.75 -11.52 35.06
C LYS A 565 -22.57 -11.01 34.24
N VAL A 566 -21.63 -10.34 34.92
CA VAL A 566 -20.34 -9.97 34.32
C VAL A 566 -19.44 -11.20 34.34
N VAL A 567 -18.97 -11.58 33.15
CA VAL A 567 -18.06 -12.71 32.97
C VAL A 567 -16.66 -12.17 32.73
N CYS A 568 -15.75 -12.46 33.65
CA CYS A 568 -14.31 -12.21 33.49
C CYS A 568 -13.62 -13.52 33.13
N LEU A 569 -12.72 -13.49 32.15
CA LEU A 569 -12.02 -14.68 31.70
C LEU A 569 -10.67 -14.80 32.42
N ASP A 570 -10.45 -15.90 33.15
CA ASP A 570 -9.16 -16.20 33.78
C ASP A 570 -8.01 -16.25 32.76
N ASN A 571 -8.31 -16.66 31.53
CA ASN A 571 -7.43 -16.60 30.38
C ASN A 571 -8.07 -15.76 29.27
N PRO A 572 -7.72 -14.47 29.14
CA PRO A 572 -8.30 -13.58 28.14
C PRO A 572 -8.16 -14.11 26.71
N LEU A 573 -9.29 -14.21 26.00
CA LEU A 573 -9.34 -14.67 24.61
C LEU A 573 -8.78 -13.62 23.65
N ASP A 574 -8.05 -14.06 22.63
CA ASP A 574 -7.62 -13.19 21.53
C ASP A 574 -8.79 -12.87 20.60
N ILE A 575 -9.07 -11.58 20.44
CA ILE A 575 -10.01 -11.02 19.47
C ILE A 575 -9.21 -10.32 18.39
N ASN A 576 -9.55 -10.59 17.12
CA ASN A 576 -8.91 -9.95 15.99
C ASN A 576 -9.69 -8.69 15.57
N ALA A 577 -9.00 -7.74 14.95
CA ALA A 577 -9.63 -6.56 14.38
C ALA A 577 -10.70 -6.95 13.34
N GLY A 578 -11.87 -6.31 13.39
CA GLY A 578 -12.99 -6.56 12.48
C GLY A 578 -13.90 -7.74 12.87
N ASP A 579 -13.54 -8.52 13.90
CA ASP A 579 -14.41 -9.57 14.44
C ASP A 579 -15.71 -8.99 14.98
N THR A 580 -16.83 -9.68 14.76
CA THR A 580 -18.14 -9.22 15.26
C THR A 580 -18.24 -9.44 16.76
N LEU A 581 -18.52 -8.35 17.49
CA LEU A 581 -18.70 -8.35 18.95
C LEU A 581 -20.16 -8.42 19.38
N GLY A 582 -21.08 -8.11 18.46
CA GLY A 582 -22.52 -8.13 18.70
C GLY A 582 -23.26 -7.20 17.76
N TYR A 583 -24.46 -6.81 18.15
CA TYR A 583 -25.28 -5.85 17.42
C TYR A 583 -25.76 -4.73 18.35
N PRO A 584 -26.06 -3.53 17.83
CA PRO A 584 -26.55 -2.42 18.63
C PRO A 584 -27.92 -2.71 19.23
N GLY A 585 -28.02 -2.56 20.55
CA GLY A 585 -29.22 -2.74 21.37
C GLY A 585 -30.00 -1.45 21.51
N ASP A 586 -30.72 -1.33 22.62
CA ASP A 586 -31.50 -0.13 22.93
C ASP A 586 -30.82 0.65 24.06
N ASN A 587 -30.97 1.97 24.01
CA ASN A 587 -30.63 2.87 25.11
C ASN A 587 -31.75 3.91 25.27
N LEU A 588 -32.71 3.62 26.15
CA LEU A 588 -33.89 4.44 26.45
C LEU A 588 -34.71 4.75 25.19
N LEU A 589 -34.61 5.98 24.68
CA LEU A 589 -35.31 6.45 23.48
C LEU A 589 -34.56 6.11 22.18
N GLN A 590 -33.27 5.79 22.27
CA GLN A 590 -32.42 5.47 21.11
C GLN A 590 -32.48 3.96 20.81
N ARG A 591 -33.05 3.60 19.66
CA ARG A 591 -33.06 2.22 19.14
C ARG A 591 -31.79 1.95 18.31
N HIS A 592 -31.28 0.72 18.37
CA HIS A 592 -30.04 0.32 17.70
C HIS A 592 -28.86 1.22 18.07
N CYS A 593 -28.76 1.56 19.34
CA CYS A 593 -27.74 2.42 19.90
C CYS A 593 -26.63 1.57 20.52
N ILE A 594 -25.38 1.91 20.21
CA ILE A 594 -24.23 1.52 21.03
C ILE A 594 -23.62 2.75 21.68
N HIS A 595 -23.17 2.58 22.91
CA HIS A 595 -22.21 3.49 23.53
C HIS A 595 -20.81 2.89 23.32
N PHE A 596 -19.92 3.65 22.70
CA PHE A 596 -18.55 3.24 22.41
C PHE A 596 -17.57 4.18 23.10
N GLU A 597 -16.66 3.62 23.90
CA GLU A 597 -15.72 4.38 24.72
C GLU A 597 -14.31 3.81 24.62
N ILE A 598 -13.31 4.69 24.68
CA ILE A 598 -11.90 4.34 24.79
C ILE A 598 -11.30 5.04 26.00
N PHE A 599 -10.65 4.26 26.85
CA PHE A 599 -9.98 4.78 28.03
C PHE A 599 -8.66 4.04 28.32
N CYS A 600 -7.81 4.62 29.15
CA CYS A 600 -6.49 4.08 29.48
C CYS A 600 -6.03 4.43 30.91
N ASP A 601 -4.91 3.84 31.30
CA ASP A 601 -4.21 4.15 32.55
C ASP A 601 -3.20 5.30 32.36
N GLU A 602 -2.36 5.54 33.37
CA GLU A 602 -1.33 6.57 33.33
C GLU A 602 -0.27 6.38 32.23
N SER A 603 -0.23 5.24 31.54
CA SER A 603 0.70 5.02 30.41
C SER A 603 0.59 6.08 29.31
N ILE A 604 -0.59 6.72 29.18
CA ILE A 604 -0.80 7.82 28.23
C ILE A 604 0.10 9.03 28.48
N LYS A 605 0.47 9.33 29.73
CA LYS A 605 1.37 10.46 30.06
C LYS A 605 2.71 10.32 29.35
N SER A 606 3.22 9.09 29.32
CA SER A 606 4.50 8.77 28.69
C SER A 606 4.53 9.04 27.18
N CYS A 607 3.35 9.10 26.55
CA CYS A 607 3.14 9.45 25.14
C CYS A 607 3.22 10.96 24.90
N PHE A 608 2.90 11.77 25.92
CA PHE A 608 2.92 13.24 25.89
C PHE A 608 4.30 13.82 26.24
N GLU A 609 5.16 13.05 26.89
CA GLU A 609 6.53 13.43 27.27
C GLU A 609 7.58 13.25 26.13
N GLN A 610 7.19 12.74 24.96
CA GLN A 610 8.10 12.54 23.83
C GLN A 610 7.91 13.60 22.74
N GLU A 611 9.03 14.08 22.20
CA GLU A 611 9.07 14.62 20.85
C GLU A 611 8.64 13.49 19.88
N LEU A 612 7.43 13.59 19.31
CA LEU A 612 6.94 12.67 18.26
C LEU A 612 7.96 12.58 17.10
N PRO A 613 7.94 11.57 16.22
CA PRO A 613 8.67 11.66 14.96
C PRO A 613 8.32 12.97 14.22
N PRO A 614 9.25 13.70 13.58
CA PRO A 614 8.94 14.98 12.91
C PRO A 614 7.76 14.95 11.93
N ALA A 615 7.52 13.77 11.32
CA ALA A 615 6.38 13.48 10.46
C ALA A 615 5.00 13.53 11.17
N LEU A 616 4.98 13.34 12.50
CA LEU A 616 3.82 13.43 13.39
C LEU A 616 3.81 14.73 14.21
N GLN A 617 4.93 15.46 14.27
CA GLN A 617 5.08 16.68 15.06
C GLN A 617 4.46 17.94 14.44
N ASN A 618 4.12 17.95 13.14
CA ASN A 618 3.81 19.23 12.48
C ASN A 618 2.69 19.11 11.45
N VAL A 619 1.52 19.59 11.85
CA VAL A 619 0.41 19.88 10.94
C VAL A 619 0.30 21.40 10.84
N TYR A 620 0.33 21.91 9.62
CA TYR A 620 0.01 23.31 9.36
C TYR A 620 -1.49 23.49 9.39
N ARG A 621 -1.95 24.54 10.06
CA ARG A 621 -3.28 25.10 9.93
C ARG A 621 -3.20 26.39 9.15
N LEU A 622 -4.12 26.55 8.21
CA LEU A 622 -4.32 27.78 7.49
C LEU A 622 -4.99 28.82 8.38
N GLN A 623 -4.38 30.01 8.49
CA GLN A 623 -4.99 31.12 9.23
C GLN A 623 -6.22 31.65 8.47
N PRO A 624 -7.30 32.04 9.16
CA PRO A 624 -8.46 32.66 8.52
C PRO A 624 -8.08 33.91 7.69
N ASN A 625 -8.77 34.13 6.57
CA ASN A 625 -8.50 35.24 5.64
C ASN A 625 -7.12 35.22 4.97
N SER A 626 -6.43 34.08 4.95
CA SER A 626 -5.16 33.94 4.22
C SER A 626 -5.34 34.22 2.73
N THR A 627 -4.41 35.02 2.19
CA THR A 627 -4.32 35.30 0.75
C THR A 627 -3.65 34.14 0.03
N LEU A 628 -4.22 33.71 -1.09
CA LEU A 628 -3.72 32.60 -1.90
C LEU A 628 -2.91 33.10 -3.08
N TYR A 629 -1.88 32.33 -3.45
CA TYR A 629 -0.98 32.69 -4.53
C TYR A 629 -0.74 31.54 -5.52
N ASP A 630 -0.72 31.87 -6.81
CA ASP A 630 -0.19 30.98 -7.85
C ASP A 630 1.29 31.25 -8.06
N ARG A 631 2.06 30.17 -8.20
CA ARG A 631 3.49 30.25 -8.49
C ARG A 631 3.75 30.18 -9.99
N ASN A 632 4.20 31.29 -10.57
CA ASN A 632 4.55 31.39 -11.99
C ASN A 632 6.07 31.38 -12.16
N SER A 633 6.60 30.51 -13.01
CA SER A 633 8.01 30.50 -13.40
C SER A 633 8.35 31.75 -14.21
N GLN A 634 9.42 32.45 -13.87
CA GLN A 634 9.94 33.55 -14.68
C GLN A 634 11.05 33.03 -15.61
N SER A 635 10.96 33.37 -16.89
CA SER A 635 12.06 33.12 -17.83
C SER A 635 13.22 34.06 -17.52
N ALA A 636 14.35 33.54 -17.05
CA ALA A 636 15.54 34.37 -16.88
C ALA A 636 16.10 34.84 -18.22
N VAL A 637 16.52 36.11 -18.25
CA VAL A 637 17.20 36.70 -19.40
C VAL A 637 18.56 36.02 -19.53
N THR A 638 18.78 35.35 -20.67
CA THR A 638 20.12 34.85 -21.03
C THR A 638 20.95 36.04 -21.46
N GLU A 639 22.02 36.37 -20.74
CA GLU A 639 22.93 37.42 -21.16
C GLU A 639 23.99 36.86 -22.12
N ARG A 640 24.39 37.67 -23.10
CA ARG A 640 25.57 37.40 -23.94
C ARG A 640 26.88 37.78 -23.22
N ALA A 641 26.93 37.62 -21.89
CA ALA A 641 28.15 37.85 -21.14
C ALA A 641 29.10 36.65 -21.31
N GLU A 642 30.37 36.92 -21.60
CA GLU A 642 31.43 35.92 -21.65
C GLU A 642 32.47 36.25 -20.59
N LEU A 643 32.82 35.27 -19.75
CA LEU A 643 33.92 35.43 -18.80
C LEU A 643 35.20 34.87 -19.44
N PRO A 644 36.26 35.69 -19.61
CA PRO A 644 37.43 35.30 -20.36
C PRO A 644 38.24 34.22 -19.63
N GLN A 645 38.98 33.44 -20.42
CA GLN A 645 40.00 32.54 -19.92
C GLN A 645 40.93 33.25 -18.90
N PHE A 646 41.25 32.55 -17.81
CA PHE A 646 42.04 32.99 -16.65
C PHE A 646 41.35 33.98 -15.70
N ALA A 647 40.09 34.37 -15.92
CA ALA A 647 39.37 35.14 -14.90
C ALA A 647 39.31 34.39 -13.56
N GLN A 648 39.55 35.11 -12.46
CA GLN A 648 39.40 34.59 -11.11
C GLN A 648 37.93 34.69 -10.73
N ILE A 649 37.33 33.58 -10.35
CA ILE A 649 35.91 33.50 -10.01
C ILE A 649 35.72 32.92 -8.61
N ASN A 650 34.61 33.32 -7.98
CA ASN A 650 34.07 32.66 -6.81
C ASN A 650 32.76 31.98 -7.19
N ILE A 651 32.55 30.78 -6.67
CA ILE A 651 31.33 30.00 -6.94
C ILE A 651 30.60 29.87 -5.60
N SER A 652 29.38 30.40 -5.54
CA SER A 652 28.49 30.27 -4.38
C SER A 652 27.23 29.49 -4.77
N GLN A 653 26.75 28.61 -3.87
CA GLN A 653 25.67 27.68 -4.17
C GLN A 653 24.63 27.61 -3.04
N SER A 654 23.38 27.40 -3.44
CA SER A 654 22.36 26.74 -2.62
C SER A 654 22.29 25.26 -3.02
N SER A 655 22.06 24.37 -2.04
CA SER A 655 22.05 22.91 -2.22
C SER A 655 20.96 22.44 -3.20
N ASP A 656 19.90 23.23 -3.40
CA ASP A 656 18.65 22.76 -3.99
C ASP A 656 18.39 23.31 -5.41
N LYS A 657 19.36 24.02 -6.00
CA LYS A 657 19.21 24.72 -7.30
C LYS A 657 20.01 24.09 -8.43
N GLN A 658 19.46 24.05 -9.65
CA GLN A 658 20.10 23.60 -10.90
C GLN A 658 21.19 24.56 -11.40
N TYR A 659 21.15 25.82 -10.94
CA TYR A 659 22.08 26.88 -11.31
C TYR A 659 23.02 27.24 -10.15
N ALA A 660 24.25 27.63 -10.47
CA ALA A 660 25.26 28.13 -9.53
C ALA A 660 25.54 29.61 -9.79
N LYS A 661 25.79 30.35 -8.70
CA LYS A 661 26.12 31.77 -8.74
C LYS A 661 27.65 31.94 -8.85
N ILE A 662 28.11 32.53 -9.95
CA ILE A 662 29.51 32.84 -10.22
C ILE A 662 29.75 34.32 -10.07
N THR A 663 30.67 34.71 -9.21
CA THR A 663 31.14 36.09 -9.05
C THR A 663 32.52 36.25 -9.66
N LEU A 664 32.68 37.22 -10.57
CA LEU A 664 33.98 37.61 -11.10
C LEU A 664 34.75 38.41 -10.04
N MET A 665 35.88 37.88 -9.59
CA MET A 665 36.67 38.44 -8.48
C MET A 665 37.88 39.25 -8.95
N ALA A 666 38.48 38.85 -10.07
CA ALA A 666 39.63 39.52 -10.65
C ALA A 666 39.78 39.15 -12.12
N TYR A 667 40.27 40.09 -12.93
CA TYR A 667 40.86 39.74 -14.22
C TYR A 667 42.23 39.10 -13.99
N ALA A 668 42.58 38.09 -14.77
CA ALA A 668 43.92 37.51 -14.72
C ALA A 668 44.42 37.21 -16.12
N ALA A 669 45.74 37.26 -16.29
CA ALA A 669 46.40 36.83 -17.51
C ALA A 669 47.72 36.14 -17.18
N ILE A 670 48.18 35.35 -18.14
CA ILE A 670 49.53 34.78 -18.12
C ILE A 670 50.45 35.78 -18.84
N VAL A 671 51.28 36.47 -18.07
CA VAL A 671 52.12 37.56 -18.56
C VAL A 671 53.57 37.11 -18.61
N LYS A 672 54.27 37.43 -19.71
CA LYS A 672 55.71 37.15 -19.82
C LYS A 672 56.46 37.98 -18.78
N ARG A 673 57.43 37.38 -18.09
CA ARG A 673 58.20 38.02 -17.03
C ARG A 673 58.92 39.28 -17.51
N SER A 674 59.38 39.29 -18.76
CA SER A 674 60.01 40.46 -19.39
C SER A 674 59.08 41.67 -19.49
N ASP A 675 57.78 41.44 -19.51
CA ASP A 675 56.77 42.47 -19.73
C ASP A 675 56.23 43.00 -18.39
N LEU A 676 56.58 42.39 -17.26
CA LEU A 676 56.23 42.84 -15.91
C LEU A 676 57.22 43.88 -15.39
N LYS A 677 56.71 44.93 -14.73
CA LYS A 677 57.50 45.97 -14.06
C LYS A 677 58.10 45.47 -12.74
N ALA A 678 58.77 46.34 -11.99
CA ALA A 678 59.49 45.99 -10.77
C ALA A 678 58.62 45.22 -9.75
N TRP A 679 59.21 44.20 -9.14
CA TRP A 679 58.58 43.35 -8.13
C TRP A 679 58.67 43.97 -6.73
N ASN A 680 57.55 44.02 -6.01
CA ASN A 680 57.49 44.35 -4.60
C ASN A 680 57.34 43.07 -3.77
N ALA A 681 58.40 42.71 -3.04
CA ALA A 681 58.43 41.48 -2.25
C ALA A 681 57.50 41.51 -1.02
N THR A 682 57.21 42.69 -0.47
CA THR A 682 56.36 42.85 0.72
C THR A 682 54.90 42.64 0.39
N THR A 683 54.41 43.29 -0.67
CA THR A 683 53.01 43.19 -1.10
C THR A 683 52.75 42.00 -2.02
N LYS A 684 53.81 41.34 -2.49
CA LYS A 684 53.76 40.27 -3.50
C LYS A 684 53.08 40.70 -4.80
N THR A 685 53.37 41.92 -5.25
CA THR A 685 52.81 42.51 -6.48
C THR A 685 53.91 43.00 -7.42
N TYR A 686 53.63 43.01 -8.72
CA TYR A 686 54.42 43.72 -9.72
C TYR A 686 53.81 45.11 -9.90
N GLN A 687 54.62 46.17 -10.09
CA GLN A 687 54.13 47.55 -10.23
C GLN A 687 53.27 47.83 -11.48
N GLY A 688 53.12 46.86 -12.38
CA GLY A 688 52.33 46.94 -13.60
C GLY A 688 52.91 46.09 -14.72
N ILE A 689 52.33 46.22 -15.92
CA ILE A 689 52.76 45.53 -17.16
C ILE A 689 53.28 46.58 -18.14
N GLY A 690 54.58 46.57 -18.43
CA GLY A 690 55.28 47.58 -19.21
C GLY A 690 55.52 47.26 -20.70
N GLY A 691 55.31 46.01 -21.15
CA GLY A 691 55.58 45.58 -22.54
C GLY A 691 54.34 44.99 -23.24
N ASN A 692 54.14 45.35 -24.51
CA ASN A 692 53.14 44.79 -25.45
C ASN A 692 51.77 44.42 -24.82
N LEU A 693 51.11 45.37 -24.17
CA LEU A 693 49.85 45.13 -23.44
C LEU A 693 48.76 44.48 -24.31
N ALA A 694 48.74 44.78 -25.61
CA ALA A 694 47.83 44.17 -26.59
C ALA A 694 47.95 42.63 -26.69
N ASN A 695 49.04 42.02 -26.18
CA ASN A 695 49.21 40.57 -26.15
C ASN A 695 48.46 39.89 -24.99
N TYR A 696 47.82 40.65 -24.10
CA TYR A 696 47.14 40.14 -22.91
C TYR A 696 45.67 40.58 -22.88
N PRO A 697 44.81 40.00 -23.73
CA PRO A 697 43.42 40.44 -23.93
C PRO A 697 42.57 40.41 -22.66
N SER A 698 42.92 39.55 -21.70
CA SER A 698 42.21 39.44 -20.42
C SER A 698 42.28 40.73 -19.58
N PHE A 699 43.24 41.61 -19.84
CA PHE A 699 43.37 42.93 -19.23
C PHE A 699 42.98 44.08 -20.18
N ASP A 700 42.48 43.77 -21.39
CA ASP A 700 42.07 44.77 -22.36
C ASP A 700 41.05 45.74 -21.75
N GLY A 701 41.22 47.04 -22.02
CA GLY A 701 40.44 48.12 -21.43
C GLY A 701 40.82 48.57 -20.00
N ASN A 702 41.75 47.92 -19.30
CA ASN A 702 42.22 48.33 -17.95
C ASN A 702 43.62 49.00 -18.00
N ASP A 703 43.86 50.09 -17.25
CA ASP A 703 45.20 50.70 -17.14
C ASP A 703 46.11 49.93 -16.16
N VAL A 704 46.57 48.77 -16.61
CA VAL A 704 47.52 47.94 -15.85
C VAL A 704 48.98 48.35 -16.08
N SER A 705 49.22 49.44 -16.81
CA SER A 705 50.58 49.87 -17.13
C SER A 705 51.34 50.32 -15.89
N ASN A 706 50.67 51.04 -14.98
CA ASN A 706 51.23 51.56 -13.72
C ASN A 706 50.46 51.09 -12.48
N GLN A 707 49.50 50.17 -12.64
CA GLN A 707 48.72 49.62 -11.55
C GLN A 707 49.33 48.30 -11.07
N PRO A 708 49.47 48.09 -9.74
CA PRO A 708 50.04 46.85 -9.24
C PRO A 708 49.19 45.61 -9.57
N VAL A 709 49.81 44.60 -10.16
CA VAL A 709 49.18 43.28 -10.40
C VAL A 709 49.74 42.24 -9.43
N HIS A 710 48.87 41.39 -8.91
CA HIS A 710 49.17 40.42 -7.87
C HIS A 710 49.76 39.16 -8.48
N PHE A 711 50.87 38.67 -7.93
CA PHE A 711 51.42 37.39 -8.36
C PHE A 711 50.66 36.23 -7.75
N VAL A 712 50.19 35.30 -8.60
CA VAL A 712 49.52 34.08 -8.17
C VAL A 712 50.46 32.88 -8.27
N ALA A 713 50.93 32.56 -9.48
CA ALA A 713 51.74 31.36 -9.73
C ALA A 713 52.55 31.43 -11.05
N TYR A 714 53.47 30.49 -11.25
CA TYR A 714 54.24 30.33 -12.50
C TYR A 714 53.49 29.42 -13.49
N ASN A 715 53.62 29.69 -14.80
CA ASN A 715 53.10 28.85 -15.86
C ASN A 715 54.19 28.59 -16.92
N SER A 716 54.40 27.33 -17.30
CA SER A 716 55.40 26.93 -18.30
C SER A 716 54.82 26.67 -19.69
N SER A 717 53.50 26.85 -19.91
CA SER A 717 52.77 27.04 -21.20
C SER A 717 51.60 26.09 -21.51
N ALA A 718 51.34 24.98 -20.81
CA ALA A 718 50.04 24.28 -20.84
C ALA A 718 49.95 23.23 -19.72
N GLN A 719 48.95 23.39 -18.84
CA GLN A 719 48.50 22.48 -17.78
C GLN A 719 49.48 22.10 -16.63
N ARG A 720 49.00 22.41 -15.41
CA ARG A 720 49.49 22.13 -14.05
C ARG A 720 50.62 23.02 -13.49
N ILE A 721 50.15 23.83 -12.54
CA ILE A 721 50.89 24.64 -11.56
C ILE A 721 51.72 23.70 -10.67
N ALA A 722 52.99 23.48 -11.03
CA ALA A 722 53.95 22.78 -10.18
C ALA A 722 55.28 23.54 -10.13
N ARG A 723 55.73 23.83 -8.92
CA ARG A 723 56.95 24.58 -8.57
C ARG A 723 58.21 23.78 -8.87
N SER A 724 58.75 23.87 -10.08
CA SER A 724 60.21 23.81 -10.32
C SER A 724 60.52 23.77 -11.83
N GLN A 725 61.26 24.76 -12.32
CA GLN A 725 61.94 24.80 -13.62
C GLN A 725 61.07 25.00 -14.88
N GLN A 726 60.73 26.27 -15.17
CA GLN A 726 60.76 26.95 -16.49
C GLN A 726 60.04 28.31 -16.35
N GLY A 727 60.80 29.41 -16.47
CA GLY A 727 60.62 30.62 -15.67
C GLY A 727 60.14 31.89 -16.38
N ASP A 728 59.54 31.80 -17.57
CA ASP A 728 59.31 32.97 -18.43
C ASP A 728 57.92 33.58 -18.36
N TYR A 729 56.90 32.91 -17.81
CA TYR A 729 55.55 33.47 -17.67
C TYR A 729 55.01 33.43 -16.23
N ARG A 730 54.12 34.36 -15.89
CA ARG A 730 53.51 34.55 -14.57
C ARG A 730 52.01 34.67 -14.72
N LEU A 731 51.23 33.88 -13.98
CA LEU A 731 49.82 34.16 -13.77
C LEU A 731 49.73 35.31 -12.77
N VAL A 732 49.21 36.45 -13.23
CA VAL A 732 48.98 37.63 -12.41
C VAL A 732 47.52 38.03 -12.45
N THR A 733 47.02 38.59 -11.36
CA THR A 733 45.64 39.09 -11.24
C THR A 733 45.61 40.60 -11.03
N LEU A 734 44.54 41.21 -11.51
CA LEU A 734 44.10 42.55 -11.16
C LEU A 734 42.81 42.41 -10.32
N PRO A 735 42.91 42.43 -8.98
CA PRO A 735 41.75 42.25 -8.11
C PRO A 735 40.72 43.36 -8.32
N MET A 736 39.45 42.98 -8.42
CA MET A 736 38.34 43.92 -8.52
C MET A 736 37.89 44.34 -7.11
N ASN A 737 37.57 45.62 -6.94
CA ASN A 737 36.95 46.05 -5.70
C ASN A 737 35.51 45.51 -5.60
N ALA A 738 34.92 45.51 -4.40
CA ALA A 738 33.60 44.91 -4.19
C ALA A 738 32.48 45.56 -5.04
N ALA A 739 32.64 46.81 -5.47
CA ALA A 739 31.67 47.51 -6.32
C ALA A 739 31.79 47.13 -7.82
N GLU A 740 32.94 46.62 -8.25
CA GLU A 740 33.21 46.19 -9.63
C GLU A 740 32.92 44.70 -9.86
N GLN A 741 32.80 43.90 -8.79
CA GLN A 741 32.52 42.47 -8.87
C GLN A 741 31.12 42.22 -9.46
N THR A 742 31.09 41.60 -10.63
CA THR A 742 29.84 41.22 -11.31
C THR A 742 29.51 39.77 -11.02
N THR A 743 28.21 39.46 -10.96
CA THR A 743 27.74 38.11 -10.66
C THR A 743 26.79 37.61 -11.74
N PHE A 744 26.96 36.35 -12.10
CA PHE A 744 26.17 35.63 -13.08
C PHE A 744 25.69 34.30 -12.52
N TRP A 745 24.72 33.70 -13.19
CA TRP A 745 24.20 32.37 -12.93
C TRP A 745 24.45 31.47 -14.12
N ILE A 746 24.85 30.23 -13.87
CA ILE A 746 25.07 29.23 -14.91
C ILE A 746 24.66 27.86 -14.40
N GLU A 747 24.22 26.99 -15.30
CA GLU A 747 23.94 25.59 -14.96
C GLU A 747 25.18 24.95 -14.33
N LYS A 748 24.98 24.27 -13.18
CA LYS A 748 26.07 23.63 -12.43
C LYS A 748 26.90 22.68 -13.32
N GLU A 749 26.24 21.98 -14.23
CA GLU A 749 26.88 21.02 -15.15
C GLU A 749 27.84 21.67 -16.15
N LYS A 750 27.65 22.96 -16.45
CA LYS A 750 28.56 23.74 -17.30
C LYS A 750 29.81 24.21 -16.55
N ILE A 751 29.88 24.05 -15.23
CA ILE A 751 31.08 24.34 -14.43
C ILE A 751 31.82 23.02 -14.16
N THR A 752 32.68 22.64 -15.09
CA THR A 752 33.45 21.40 -14.99
C THR A 752 34.90 21.67 -14.56
N ASP A 753 35.58 20.62 -14.07
CA ASP A 753 37.04 20.66 -13.81
C ASP A 753 37.85 20.93 -15.08
N SER A 754 37.28 20.73 -16.28
CA SER A 754 37.95 21.11 -17.54
C SER A 754 37.84 22.60 -17.83
N LEU A 755 36.86 23.30 -17.27
CA LEU A 755 36.64 24.74 -17.45
C LEU A 755 37.20 25.59 -16.31
N THR A 756 37.44 25.00 -15.13
CA THR A 756 37.98 25.70 -13.96
C THR A 756 39.21 25.00 -13.38
N THR A 757 40.06 25.75 -12.67
CA THR A 757 41.18 25.18 -11.90
C THR A 757 41.35 25.94 -10.59
N SER A 758 41.54 25.22 -9.48
CA SER A 758 41.86 25.82 -8.18
C SER A 758 43.37 26.03 -8.01
N VAL A 759 43.77 27.18 -7.47
CA VAL A 759 45.18 27.55 -7.25
C VAL A 759 45.45 27.82 -5.77
N GLY A 760 45.33 26.77 -4.96
CA GLY A 760 45.59 26.83 -3.51
C GLY A 760 44.80 27.94 -2.83
N SER A 761 45.47 28.79 -2.05
CA SER A 761 44.86 29.91 -1.33
C SER A 761 44.38 31.07 -2.21
N HIS A 762 44.61 31.02 -3.53
CA HIS A 762 44.26 32.12 -4.44
C HIS A 762 42.94 31.90 -5.18
N GLY A 763 42.20 30.82 -4.89
CA GLY A 763 40.84 30.61 -5.40
C GLY A 763 40.77 29.92 -6.77
N THR A 764 39.61 30.04 -7.43
CA THR A 764 39.26 29.32 -8.67
C THR A 764 39.45 30.22 -9.89
N PHE A 765 40.04 29.67 -10.95
CA PHE A 765 40.32 30.37 -12.20
C PHE A 765 39.72 29.64 -13.39
N LEU A 766 39.31 30.38 -14.40
CA LEU A 766 38.84 29.79 -15.66
C LEU A 766 40.01 29.28 -16.51
N ASN A 767 39.94 28.04 -16.98
CA ASN A 767 40.86 27.44 -17.95
C ASN A 767 40.43 27.72 -19.40
N GLN A 768 39.17 28.04 -19.65
CA GLN A 768 38.65 28.44 -20.97
C GLN A 768 37.60 29.52 -20.78
N THR A 769 37.24 30.24 -21.85
CA THR A 769 36.16 31.22 -21.80
C THR A 769 34.83 30.54 -21.42
N LEU A 770 34.11 31.13 -20.47
CA LEU A 770 32.81 30.65 -20.01
C LEU A 770 31.69 31.45 -20.68
N THR A 771 30.73 30.76 -21.30
CA THR A 771 29.61 31.35 -22.06
C THR A 771 28.26 30.81 -21.56
N GLY A 772 27.16 31.44 -21.97
CA GLY A 772 25.80 31.02 -21.57
C GLY A 772 25.45 31.41 -20.13
N LEU A 773 25.84 32.62 -19.73
CA LEU A 773 25.61 33.19 -18.41
C LEU A 773 24.26 33.90 -18.33
N HIS A 774 23.59 33.79 -17.19
CA HIS A 774 22.35 34.50 -16.88
C HIS A 774 22.64 35.60 -15.87
N SER A 775 22.13 36.83 -16.06
CA SER A 775 22.31 37.90 -15.06
C SER A 775 21.45 37.75 -13.82
N GLN A 776 20.44 36.90 -13.89
CA GLN A 776 19.52 36.60 -12.80
C GLN A 776 19.36 35.10 -12.63
N ASP A 777 18.93 34.69 -11.43
CA ASP A 777 18.71 33.29 -11.11
C ASP A 777 17.60 32.70 -12.01
N PRO A 778 17.91 31.69 -12.85
CA PRO A 778 16.92 31.08 -13.73
C PRO A 778 15.83 30.29 -13.03
N GLU A 779 15.99 30.00 -11.74
CA GLU A 779 14.95 29.43 -10.88
C GLU A 779 14.20 30.51 -10.08
N CYS A 780 13.86 31.61 -10.73
CA CYS A 780 13.03 32.66 -10.13
C CYS A 780 11.54 32.38 -10.36
N TYR A 781 10.74 32.51 -9.31
CA TYR A 781 9.29 32.42 -9.37
C TYR A 781 8.67 33.75 -8.92
N SER A 782 7.58 34.15 -9.55
CA SER A 782 6.68 35.18 -9.04
C SER A 782 5.40 34.57 -8.53
N PHE A 783 4.89 35.13 -7.43
CA PHE A 783 3.63 34.74 -6.82
C PHE A 783 2.57 35.78 -7.19
N SER A 784 1.52 35.36 -7.89
CA SER A 784 0.37 36.22 -8.20
C SER A 784 -0.80 35.85 -7.30
N GLU A 785 -1.37 36.84 -6.61
CA GLU A 785 -2.59 36.66 -5.82
C GLU A 785 -3.71 36.13 -6.71
N THR A 786 -4.36 35.06 -6.26
CA THR A 786 -5.44 34.41 -7.00
C THR A 786 -6.79 34.64 -6.34
N ASP A 787 -6.88 34.36 -5.05
CA ASP A 787 -8.10 34.44 -4.25
C ASP A 787 -7.80 34.67 -2.77
N LYS A 788 -8.81 35.05 -2.00
CA LYS A 788 -8.75 35.08 -0.53
C LYS A 788 -9.71 34.07 0.05
N LEU A 789 -9.29 33.34 1.10
CA LEU A 789 -10.24 32.54 1.88
C LEU A 789 -11.19 33.44 2.69
N SER A 790 -12.44 33.00 2.82
CA SER A 790 -13.39 33.60 3.76
C SER A 790 -13.04 33.30 5.22
N GLN A 791 -13.67 34.01 6.15
CA GLN A 791 -13.43 33.89 7.61
C GLN A 791 -13.74 32.51 8.22
N SER A 792 -14.40 31.60 7.50
CA SER A 792 -15.19 30.54 8.14
C SER A 792 -14.55 29.14 8.25
N HIS A 793 -13.41 28.84 7.61
CA HIS A 793 -12.90 27.45 7.61
C HIS A 793 -11.37 27.35 7.70
N PRO A 794 -10.80 26.86 8.83
CA PRO A 794 -9.40 26.48 8.91
C PRO A 794 -9.17 25.17 8.12
N ALA A 795 -8.19 25.17 7.23
CA ALA A 795 -7.73 23.97 6.53
C ALA A 795 -6.44 23.47 7.18
N TYR A 796 -6.24 22.16 7.17
CA TYR A 796 -5.10 21.53 7.83
C TYR A 796 -4.32 20.65 6.86
N PHE A 797 -2.99 20.61 7.01
CA PHE A 797 -2.09 19.90 6.11
C PHE A 797 -0.90 19.32 6.86
N ALA A 798 -0.59 18.05 6.63
CA ALA A 798 0.64 17.46 7.15
C ALA A 798 1.86 18.20 6.54
N LYS A 799 2.71 18.80 7.38
CA LYS A 799 3.89 19.55 6.93
C LYS A 799 4.80 18.69 6.06
N SER A 800 4.93 17.41 6.39
CA SER A 800 5.71 16.42 5.64
C SER A 800 5.22 16.16 4.21
N LYS A 801 3.96 16.50 3.89
CA LYS A 801 3.36 16.32 2.55
C LYS A 801 3.32 17.61 1.73
N CYS A 802 3.74 18.74 2.28
CA CYS A 802 3.75 20.02 1.59
C CYS A 802 5.13 20.30 0.97
N GLN A 803 5.15 20.71 -0.30
CA GLN A 803 6.39 21.23 -0.89
C GLN A 803 6.71 22.60 -0.30
N GLN A 804 7.99 22.84 0.00
CA GLN A 804 8.45 24.13 0.51
C GLN A 804 9.43 24.76 -0.47
N TYR A 805 9.40 26.08 -0.56
CA TYR A 805 10.28 26.86 -1.42
C TYR A 805 10.63 28.18 -0.73
N LYS A 806 11.90 28.61 -0.77
CA LYS A 806 12.30 29.92 -0.23
C LYS A 806 12.61 30.88 -1.38
N ASP A 807 11.94 32.03 -1.42
CA ASP A 807 12.09 33.01 -2.49
C ASP A 807 13.33 33.92 -2.32
N GLN A 808 13.58 34.82 -3.28
CA GLN A 808 14.73 35.73 -3.29
C GLN A 808 14.73 36.75 -2.13
N THR A 809 13.57 36.98 -1.50
CA THR A 809 13.43 37.87 -0.33
C THR A 809 13.64 37.13 0.99
N GLY A 810 13.75 35.80 0.96
CA GLY A 810 13.94 34.94 2.12
C GLY A 810 12.65 34.38 2.72
N VAL A 811 11.48 34.66 2.11
CA VAL A 811 10.19 34.14 2.57
C VAL A 811 10.07 32.67 2.18
N THR A 812 9.73 31.83 3.15
CA THR A 812 9.36 30.42 2.91
C THR A 812 7.92 30.36 2.45
N TRP A 813 7.69 29.71 1.31
CA TRP A 813 6.40 29.41 0.72
C TRP A 813 6.12 27.93 0.82
N VAL A 814 4.89 27.58 1.17
CA VAL A 814 4.41 26.22 1.34
C VAL A 814 3.31 25.98 0.32
N ASN A 815 3.47 24.95 -0.51
CA ASN A 815 2.43 24.51 -1.42
C ASN A 815 1.40 23.69 -0.64
N VAL A 816 0.16 24.15 -0.66
CA VAL A 816 -0.96 23.47 -0.02
C VAL A 816 -2.00 23.13 -1.08
N ASN A 817 -2.59 21.94 -0.95
CA ASN A 817 -3.70 21.57 -1.80
C ASN A 817 -5.00 21.89 -1.06
N LEU A 818 -5.70 22.93 -1.50
CA LEU A 818 -6.94 23.33 -0.85
C LEU A 818 -8.09 22.43 -1.29
N PRO A 819 -8.92 21.96 -0.34
CA PRO A 819 -10.15 21.22 -0.65
C PRO A 819 -11.18 22.15 -1.32
N SER A 820 -12.01 21.60 -2.20
CA SER A 820 -13.18 22.33 -2.70
C SER A 820 -14.21 22.49 -1.57
N LYS A 821 -14.35 23.72 -1.05
CA LYS A 821 -15.42 24.27 -0.18
C LYS A 821 -15.85 23.54 1.11
N THR A 822 -15.37 22.35 1.46
CA THR A 822 -15.83 21.65 2.70
C THR A 822 -14.75 20.73 3.30
N ILE A 823 -13.95 21.25 4.24
CA ILE A 823 -13.40 20.42 5.32
C ILE A 823 -14.02 21.00 6.58
N ASP A 824 -15.12 20.43 7.05
CA ASP A 824 -15.79 20.98 8.22
C ASP A 824 -15.40 20.26 9.52
N THR A 825 -14.58 19.20 9.47
CA THR A 825 -13.99 18.56 10.67
C THR A 825 -12.52 18.18 10.51
N TRP A 826 -11.77 18.19 11.60
CA TRP A 826 -10.36 17.78 11.64
C TRP A 826 -10.20 16.25 11.63
N CYS A 827 -11.19 15.47 12.11
CA CYS A 827 -11.26 14.03 11.82
C CYS A 827 -11.32 13.75 10.30
N GLU A 828 -12.09 14.52 9.53
CA GLU A 828 -12.11 14.42 8.06
C GLU A 828 -10.77 14.85 7.44
N ALA A 829 -10.12 15.89 7.97
CA ALA A 829 -8.81 16.33 7.51
C ALA A 829 -7.74 15.25 7.72
N LEU A 830 -7.65 14.63 8.90
CA LEU A 830 -6.69 13.55 9.19
C LEU A 830 -6.95 12.31 8.32
N GLN A 831 -8.22 11.96 8.06
CA GLN A 831 -8.58 10.86 7.15
C GLN A 831 -8.18 11.18 5.70
N GLN A 832 -8.32 12.44 5.26
CA GLN A 832 -7.84 12.87 3.94
C GLN A 832 -6.31 12.88 3.86
N MET A 833 -5.62 13.29 4.93
CA MET A 833 -4.16 13.20 5.02
C MET A 833 -3.67 11.75 4.93
N ALA A 834 -4.40 10.81 5.53
CA ALA A 834 -4.07 9.39 5.51
C ALA A 834 -4.33 8.70 4.15
N SER A 835 -5.31 9.16 3.37
CA SER A 835 -5.80 8.43 2.19
C SER A 835 -5.09 8.74 0.87
N ASN A 836 -4.07 9.61 0.84
CA ASN A 836 -3.34 10.03 -0.38
C ASN A 836 -4.24 10.47 -1.56
N GLN A 837 -5.52 10.77 -1.33
CA GLN A 837 -6.43 11.08 -2.43
C GLN A 837 -6.37 12.58 -2.76
N ASP A 838 -5.68 12.90 -3.85
CA ASP A 838 -5.90 14.11 -4.64
C ASP A 838 -7.22 13.99 -5.40
N GLN A 839 -8.33 14.30 -4.73
CA GLN A 839 -9.60 14.54 -5.39
C GLN A 839 -9.70 16.03 -5.69
N ALA A 840 -9.46 16.41 -6.96
CA ALA A 840 -9.73 17.72 -7.55
C ALA A 840 -9.43 18.93 -6.62
N LYS A 841 -8.16 19.13 -6.29
CA LYS A 841 -7.70 20.24 -5.44
C LYS A 841 -7.09 21.35 -6.30
N HIS A 842 -7.36 22.60 -5.95
CA HIS A 842 -6.54 23.71 -6.42
C HIS A 842 -5.28 23.75 -5.53
N SER A 843 -4.14 23.43 -6.13
CA SER A 843 -2.83 23.60 -5.49
C SER A 843 -2.48 25.07 -5.49
N VAL A 844 -2.22 25.65 -4.33
CA VAL A 844 -1.86 27.06 -4.15
C VAL A 844 -0.65 27.18 -3.25
N TRP A 845 0.09 28.26 -3.40
CA TRP A 845 1.23 28.59 -2.56
C TRP A 845 0.84 29.65 -1.53
N LEU A 846 1.35 29.46 -0.32
CA LEU A 846 1.11 30.36 0.81
C LEU A 846 2.45 30.69 1.46
N PRO A 847 2.64 31.93 1.95
CA PRO A 847 3.79 32.20 2.79
C PRO A 847 3.63 31.41 4.10
N GLU A 848 4.72 30.91 4.66
CA GLU A 848 4.70 30.13 5.92
C GLU A 848 4.09 30.95 7.07
N THR A 849 4.15 32.28 7.00
CA THR A 849 3.49 33.19 7.96
C THR A 849 1.97 33.19 7.90
N ALA A 850 1.36 32.79 6.78
CA ALA A 850 -0.09 32.57 6.65
C ALA A 850 -0.53 31.20 7.21
N LEU A 851 0.44 30.39 7.64
CA LEU A 851 0.22 29.11 8.28
C LEU A 851 0.57 29.22 9.76
N GLU A 852 -0.20 28.54 10.59
CA GLU A 852 0.09 28.31 12.00
C GLU A 852 0.58 26.87 12.12
N SER A 853 1.72 26.65 12.76
CA SER A 853 2.08 25.30 13.18
C SER A 853 1.17 24.92 14.34
N CYS A 854 0.26 23.98 14.14
CA CYS A 854 -0.76 23.62 15.13
C CYS A 854 -0.26 22.74 16.28
N SER A 855 1.04 22.49 16.39
CA SER A 855 1.58 21.68 17.47
C SER A 855 1.71 22.46 18.78
N SER A 856 0.58 22.74 19.43
CA SER A 856 0.48 22.89 20.90
C SER A 856 -0.18 21.67 21.57
N LEU A 857 -0.66 20.71 20.76
CA LEU A 857 -1.37 19.50 21.19
C LEU A 857 -0.43 18.28 21.11
N ASN A 858 -0.11 17.70 22.27
CA ASN A 858 0.73 16.52 22.44
C ASN A 858 0.03 15.20 21.98
N PHE A 859 0.82 14.20 21.56
CA PHE A 859 0.45 12.88 21.00
C PHE A 859 -0.88 12.71 20.22
N PRO A 860 -0.77 12.51 18.89
CA PRO A 860 -0.50 13.51 17.87
C PRO A 860 -1.79 14.29 17.57
N GLY A 861 -1.93 15.44 18.22
CA GLY A 861 -3.09 16.31 18.08
C GLY A 861 -4.14 16.16 19.19
N PHE A 862 -3.77 15.65 20.37
CA PHE A 862 -4.61 15.69 21.56
C PHE A 862 -4.03 16.66 22.61
N GLN A 863 -4.85 17.15 23.53
CA GLN A 863 -4.42 17.84 24.73
C GLN A 863 -4.65 16.91 25.90
N LEU A 864 -3.67 16.74 26.77
CA LEU A 864 -3.89 16.14 28.07
C LEU A 864 -4.36 17.25 29.01
N LEU A 865 -5.57 17.13 29.56
CA LEU A 865 -6.04 18.00 30.62
C LEU A 865 -5.66 17.37 31.96
N GLU A 866 -4.63 17.91 32.60
CA GLU A 866 -3.95 17.27 33.75
C GLU A 866 -4.68 17.46 35.09
N GLN A 867 -5.63 18.39 35.18
CA GLN A 867 -6.34 18.66 36.42
C GLN A 867 -7.46 17.63 36.63
N GLU A 868 -7.48 16.96 37.79
CA GLU A 868 -8.59 16.10 38.18
C GLU A 868 -9.86 16.93 38.31
N ALA A 869 -10.92 16.52 37.61
CA ALA A 869 -12.24 17.08 37.82
C ALA A 869 -12.77 16.61 39.18
N THR A 870 -12.83 17.54 40.14
CA THR A 870 -13.38 17.29 41.48
C THR A 870 -14.89 17.34 41.51
N GLU A 871 -15.51 18.01 40.53
CA GLU A 871 -16.95 18.19 40.42
C GLU A 871 -17.59 17.12 39.52
N PRO A 872 -18.71 16.48 39.95
CA PRO A 872 -19.33 15.38 39.21
C PRO A 872 -20.19 15.83 38.01
N TYR A 873 -20.53 17.12 37.90
CA TYR A 873 -21.29 17.71 36.81
C TYR A 873 -20.96 19.19 36.61
N LEU A 874 -21.31 19.75 35.44
CA LEU A 874 -21.17 21.18 35.16
C LEU A 874 -22.33 21.96 35.79
N ASN A 875 -22.04 22.81 36.77
CA ASN A 875 -23.02 23.72 37.39
C ASN A 875 -22.93 25.12 36.77
N PHE A 876 -24.02 25.63 36.19
CA PHE A 876 -24.08 26.98 35.62
C PHE A 876 -24.37 28.06 36.66
N ASP A 877 -25.03 27.72 37.78
CA ASP A 877 -25.35 28.69 38.84
C ASP A 877 -24.09 29.20 39.54
N GLU A 878 -23.05 28.37 39.59
CA GLU A 878 -21.71 28.69 40.09
C GLU A 878 -20.68 28.52 38.97
N ARG A 879 -20.86 29.26 37.87
CA ARG A 879 -19.97 29.15 36.70
C ARG A 879 -18.50 29.09 37.16
N PRO A 880 -17.76 28.03 36.81
CA PRO A 880 -16.40 27.87 37.31
C PRO A 880 -15.53 28.99 36.74
N GLU A 881 -15.07 29.88 37.63
CA GLU A 881 -14.14 30.97 37.28
C GLU A 881 -12.72 30.44 37.00
N GLN A 882 -12.39 29.26 37.53
CA GLN A 882 -11.12 28.55 37.35
C GLN A 882 -11.37 27.03 37.42
N GLY A 883 -10.36 26.24 37.07
CA GLY A 883 -10.40 24.78 37.19
C GLY A 883 -10.90 24.05 35.94
N TYR A 884 -11.24 22.77 36.10
CA TYR A 884 -11.41 21.86 34.96
C TYR A 884 -12.56 22.27 34.02
N PHE A 885 -13.77 22.47 34.55
CA PHE A 885 -14.93 22.83 33.72
C PHE A 885 -14.77 24.20 33.06
N HIS A 886 -14.00 25.11 33.67
CA HIS A 886 -13.61 26.36 33.03
C HIS A 886 -12.79 26.13 31.76
N GLN A 887 -11.71 25.33 31.86
CA GLN A 887 -10.86 24.97 30.70
C GLN A 887 -11.65 24.23 29.62
N LEU A 888 -12.56 23.34 30.03
CA LEU A 888 -13.45 22.63 29.12
C LEU A 888 -14.34 23.62 28.34
N LEU A 889 -15.01 24.54 29.04
CA LEU A 889 -15.84 25.57 28.41
C LEU A 889 -15.02 26.50 27.51
N GLU A 890 -13.81 26.91 27.91
CA GLU A 890 -12.90 27.68 27.06
C GLU A 890 -12.54 26.91 25.77
N SER A 891 -12.29 25.61 25.86
CA SER A 891 -12.01 24.77 24.68
C SER A 891 -13.20 24.67 23.71
N MET A 892 -14.42 24.89 24.21
CA MET A 892 -15.65 24.88 23.42
C MET A 892 -15.98 26.25 22.80
N GLN A 893 -15.43 27.36 23.27
CA GLN A 893 -15.80 28.70 22.78
C GLN A 893 -15.20 28.99 21.38
N PHE A 894 -16.00 29.60 20.51
CA PHE A 894 -15.58 30.03 19.17
C PHE A 894 -16.29 31.33 18.77
N ALA A 895 -15.58 32.22 18.08
CA ALA A 895 -16.08 33.51 17.57
C ALA A 895 -16.72 34.45 18.62
N GLY A 896 -16.33 34.33 19.90
CA GLY A 896 -16.86 35.17 20.99
C GLY A 896 -18.17 34.66 21.61
N ASN A 897 -18.64 33.47 21.22
CA ASN A 897 -19.78 32.83 21.88
C ASN A 897 -19.39 32.45 23.32
N VAL A 898 -20.22 32.83 24.28
CA VAL A 898 -20.09 32.46 25.69
C VAL A 898 -21.05 31.31 25.95
N ILE A 899 -20.58 30.25 26.60
CA ILE A 899 -21.42 29.14 27.07
C ILE A 899 -21.65 29.37 28.57
N ASP A 900 -22.81 29.93 28.90
CA ASP A 900 -23.20 30.34 30.25
C ASP A 900 -24.53 29.73 30.73
N ASP A 901 -25.24 28.99 29.86
CA ASP A 901 -26.44 28.22 30.23
C ASP A 901 -26.54 26.87 29.47
N GLU A 902 -27.58 26.09 29.82
CA GLU A 902 -27.84 24.76 29.25
C GLU A 902 -28.16 24.80 27.76
N GLN A 903 -28.86 25.83 27.29
CA GLN A 903 -29.24 25.95 25.88
C GLN A 903 -28.01 26.30 25.04
N ALA A 904 -27.16 27.21 25.52
CA ALA A 904 -25.88 27.56 24.91
C ALA A 904 -24.94 26.34 24.85
N LEU A 905 -24.94 25.49 25.89
CA LEU A 905 -24.21 24.23 25.86
C LEU A 905 -24.78 23.26 24.81
N ALA A 906 -26.10 23.09 24.75
CA ALA A 906 -26.75 22.25 23.74
C ALA A 906 -26.45 22.73 22.31
N ASP A 907 -26.54 24.03 22.06
CA ASP A 907 -26.22 24.66 20.78
C ASP A 907 -24.73 24.47 20.42
N ALA A 908 -23.84 24.58 21.42
CA ALA A 908 -22.42 24.32 21.25
C ALA A 908 -22.11 22.85 20.94
N LEU A 909 -22.78 21.89 21.59
CA LEU A 909 -22.65 20.46 21.32
C LEU A 909 -23.27 20.04 19.98
N ALA A 910 -24.21 20.83 19.44
CA ALA A 910 -24.71 20.67 18.08
C ALA A 910 -23.78 21.28 17.01
N ASP A 911 -22.85 22.17 17.40
CA ASP A 911 -21.90 22.79 16.47
C ASP A 911 -20.73 21.85 16.13
N LYS A 912 -20.54 21.64 14.82
CA LYS A 912 -19.52 20.73 14.28
C LYS A 912 -18.09 21.17 14.66
N SER A 913 -17.82 22.48 14.77
CA SER A 913 -16.48 22.99 15.11
C SER A 913 -16.15 22.76 16.59
N THR A 914 -17.15 22.92 17.46
CA THR A 914 -17.02 22.69 18.90
C THR A 914 -16.81 21.23 19.23
N VAL A 915 -17.64 20.32 18.69
CA VAL A 915 -17.47 18.87 18.88
C VAL A 915 -16.09 18.41 18.41
N GLU A 916 -15.56 18.98 17.33
CA GLU A 916 -14.21 18.67 16.87
C GLU A 916 -13.13 19.14 17.86
N ARG A 917 -13.24 20.34 18.44
CA ARG A 917 -12.29 20.79 19.49
C ARG A 917 -12.35 19.86 20.70
N LEU A 918 -13.54 19.47 21.13
CA LEU A 918 -13.73 18.53 22.23
C LEU A 918 -13.12 17.16 21.96
N SER A 919 -13.18 16.69 20.72
CA SER A 919 -12.58 15.41 20.33
C SER A 919 -11.07 15.32 20.52
N ARG A 920 -10.40 16.42 20.88
CA ARG A 920 -8.96 16.49 21.09
C ARG A 920 -8.55 16.56 22.54
N ASN A 921 -9.48 16.64 23.48
CA ASN A 921 -9.13 16.60 24.89
C ASN A 921 -9.06 15.14 25.36
N ILE A 922 -8.00 14.78 26.07
CA ILE A 922 -7.87 13.56 26.88
C ILE A 922 -8.01 14.00 28.33
N VAL A 923 -8.90 13.34 29.05
CA VAL A 923 -9.35 13.82 30.35
C VAL A 923 -9.21 12.75 31.41
N LYS A 924 -8.67 13.15 32.58
CA LYS A 924 -8.65 12.30 33.76
C LYS A 924 -9.91 12.53 34.61
N HIS A 925 -10.79 11.53 34.71
CA HIS A 925 -11.99 11.60 35.55
C HIS A 925 -12.44 10.20 36.02
N PRO A 926 -13.06 10.06 37.21
CA PRO A 926 -13.63 8.80 37.68
C PRO A 926 -14.61 8.13 36.70
N THR A 927 -14.43 6.84 36.46
CA THR A 927 -15.26 6.04 35.53
C THR A 927 -16.75 6.06 35.85
N GLU A 928 -17.63 6.27 34.85
CA GLU A 928 -19.08 6.22 35.03
C GLU A 928 -19.62 4.79 35.30
N TRP A 929 -18.79 3.78 35.04
CA TRP A 929 -19.14 2.37 35.15
C TRP A 929 -18.97 1.77 36.56
N LEU A 930 -18.63 2.61 37.54
CA LEU A 930 -18.59 2.29 38.97
C LEU A 930 -19.65 3.08 39.73
N PHE A 931 -20.59 2.37 40.35
CA PHE A 931 -21.61 2.97 41.21
C PHE A 931 -21.10 3.08 42.66
N THR A 932 -21.14 4.28 43.22
CA THR A 932 -21.08 4.50 44.67
C THR A 932 -22.16 5.50 45.06
N GLU A 933 -22.75 5.32 46.24
CA GLU A 933 -23.80 6.23 46.72
C GLU A 933 -23.29 7.68 46.78
N GLN A 934 -22.05 7.86 47.27
CA GLN A 934 -21.41 9.17 47.40
C GLN A 934 -21.25 9.89 46.05
N LYS A 935 -20.84 9.18 44.99
CA LYS A 935 -20.65 9.79 43.66
C LYS A 935 -21.94 10.35 43.08
N TRP A 936 -23.07 9.69 43.33
CA TRP A 936 -24.37 10.03 42.75
C TRP A 936 -25.32 10.76 43.71
N GLN A 937 -24.82 11.23 44.86
CA GLN A 937 -25.61 12.05 45.80
C GLN A 937 -26.12 13.34 45.15
N HIS A 938 -25.32 13.97 44.29
CA HIS A 938 -25.65 15.22 43.59
C HIS A 938 -26.91 15.15 42.69
N LEU A 939 -27.46 13.95 42.43
CA LEU A 939 -28.74 13.83 41.71
C LEU A 939 -29.88 14.55 42.43
N THR A 940 -29.79 14.74 43.76
CA THR A 940 -30.75 15.53 44.54
C THR A 940 -30.74 17.01 44.16
N ASP A 941 -29.66 17.49 43.57
CA ASP A 941 -29.52 18.89 43.15
C ASP A 941 -30.09 19.10 41.74
N LEU A 942 -30.39 18.00 41.02
CA LEU A 942 -30.83 18.00 39.62
C LEU A 942 -32.28 17.52 39.44
N ILE A 943 -32.79 16.74 40.40
CA ILE A 943 -34.09 16.07 40.33
C ILE A 943 -34.84 16.30 41.65
N ASP A 944 -35.99 16.96 41.59
CA ASP A 944 -36.81 17.24 42.78
C ASP A 944 -37.60 16.03 43.30
N ASP A 945 -37.82 15.02 42.45
CA ASP A 945 -38.65 13.85 42.75
C ASP A 945 -37.81 12.66 43.27
N GLU A 946 -38.03 12.30 44.53
CA GLU A 946 -37.28 11.23 45.23
C GLU A 946 -37.41 9.86 44.53
N GLN A 947 -38.58 9.53 43.97
CA GLN A 947 -38.77 8.28 43.24
C GLN A 947 -37.99 8.28 41.92
N GLN A 948 -37.87 9.42 41.25
CA GLN A 948 -37.05 9.55 40.05
C GLN A 948 -35.56 9.47 40.35
N ILE A 949 -35.10 10.03 41.48
CA ILE A 949 -33.73 9.85 41.95
C ILE A 949 -33.42 8.36 42.15
N GLU A 950 -34.28 7.63 42.85
CA GLU A 950 -34.07 6.20 43.10
C GLU A 950 -34.16 5.35 41.81
N ASN A 951 -35.06 5.70 40.89
CA ASN A 951 -35.13 5.07 39.56
C ASN A 951 -33.86 5.33 38.74
N ALA A 952 -33.28 6.53 38.82
CA ALA A 952 -32.03 6.89 38.15
C ALA A 952 -30.84 6.14 38.77
N LYS A 953 -30.71 6.12 40.10
CA LYS A 953 -29.67 5.34 40.80
C LYS A 953 -29.77 3.85 40.47
N THR A 954 -30.97 3.29 40.45
CA THR A 954 -31.20 1.89 40.06
C THR A 954 -30.74 1.63 38.62
N HIS A 955 -31.06 2.55 37.69
CA HIS A 955 -30.61 2.47 36.31
C HIS A 955 -29.07 2.49 36.19
N ILE A 956 -28.41 3.44 36.85
CA ILE A 956 -26.95 3.58 36.86
C ILE A 956 -26.28 2.33 37.46
N LYS A 957 -26.83 1.82 38.58
CA LYS A 957 -26.36 0.59 39.22
C LYS A 957 -26.46 -0.62 38.30
N ASN A 958 -27.55 -0.73 37.52
CA ASN A 958 -27.73 -1.82 36.55
C ASN A 958 -26.78 -1.73 35.35
N LEU A 959 -26.34 -0.52 34.99
CA LEU A 959 -25.33 -0.30 33.96
C LEU A 959 -23.93 -0.60 34.47
N SER A 960 -23.64 -0.31 35.75
CA SER A 960 -22.33 -0.47 36.38
C SER A 960 -21.83 -1.93 36.36
N TRP A 961 -20.51 -2.08 36.23
CA TRP A 961 -19.83 -3.38 36.13
C TRP A 961 -18.36 -3.37 36.58
N TRP A 962 -17.78 -2.19 36.83
CA TRP A 962 -16.33 -2.03 37.04
C TRP A 962 -15.80 -2.80 38.26
N ASP A 963 -16.57 -2.82 39.35
CA ASP A 963 -16.24 -3.50 40.62
C ASP A 963 -16.32 -5.04 40.52
N GLN A 964 -16.93 -5.57 39.46
CA GLN A 964 -17.04 -7.00 39.20
C GLN A 964 -15.82 -7.55 38.44
N VAL A 965 -14.92 -6.69 37.97
CA VAL A 965 -13.66 -7.09 37.32
C VAL A 965 -12.55 -7.22 38.37
N PRO A 966 -11.71 -8.27 38.33
CA PRO A 966 -10.64 -8.45 39.31
C PRO A 966 -9.69 -7.25 39.42
N ALA A 967 -9.27 -6.95 40.65
CA ALA A 967 -8.32 -5.86 40.93
C ALA A 967 -7.00 -6.05 40.15
N GLY A 968 -6.45 -4.94 39.65
CA GLY A 968 -5.20 -4.94 38.87
C GLY A 968 -5.37 -5.22 37.37
N VAL A 969 -6.57 -5.54 36.90
CA VAL A 969 -6.87 -5.71 35.47
C VAL A 969 -7.21 -4.38 34.80
N LEU A 970 -8.03 -3.56 35.47
CA LEU A 970 -8.47 -2.24 35.01
C LEU A 970 -7.59 -1.12 35.63
N PRO A 971 -7.59 0.08 35.02
CA PRO A 971 -7.06 1.28 35.67
C PRO A 971 -7.79 1.58 36.99
N ASP A 972 -7.17 2.42 37.82
CA ASP A 972 -7.83 2.96 39.02
C ASP A 972 -9.12 3.70 38.62
N ALA A 973 -10.24 3.30 39.24
CA ALA A 973 -11.58 3.78 38.91
C ALA A 973 -11.75 5.28 39.12
N GLU A 974 -10.98 5.88 40.04
CA GLU A 974 -11.00 7.32 40.33
C GLU A 974 -10.06 8.11 39.39
N ALA A 975 -9.19 7.43 38.64
CA ALA A 975 -8.08 8.03 37.90
C ALA A 975 -7.97 7.47 36.46
N VAL A 976 -9.07 7.49 35.71
CA VAL A 976 -9.16 6.97 34.34
C VAL A 976 -8.96 8.08 33.31
N TYR A 977 -8.12 7.83 32.30
CA TYR A 977 -7.93 8.72 31.16
C TYR A 977 -8.87 8.36 30.01
N HIS A 978 -9.83 9.23 29.72
CA HIS A 978 -10.81 9.08 28.64
C HIS A 978 -10.30 9.73 27.36
N ILE A 979 -10.47 9.03 26.23
CA ILE A 979 -9.98 9.48 24.92
C ILE A 979 -11.14 9.44 23.93
N HIS A 980 -11.34 10.52 23.16
CA HIS A 980 -12.37 10.54 22.13
C HIS A 980 -12.16 9.36 21.15
N PRO A 981 -13.11 8.42 21.06
CA PRO A 981 -12.86 7.14 20.38
C PRO A 981 -12.64 7.26 18.87
N LEU A 982 -13.42 8.12 18.17
CA LEU A 982 -13.27 8.28 16.71
C LEU A 982 -12.03 9.08 16.30
N ALA A 983 -11.69 10.13 17.06
CA ALA A 983 -10.45 10.88 16.86
C ALA A 983 -9.24 9.98 17.08
N PHE A 984 -9.28 9.12 18.10
CA PHE A 984 -8.23 8.15 18.39
C PHE A 984 -8.09 7.11 17.27
N CYS A 985 -9.19 6.50 16.81
CA CYS A 985 -9.18 5.59 15.66
C CYS A 985 -8.66 6.26 14.38
N THR A 986 -9.01 7.52 14.15
CA THR A 986 -8.52 8.29 12.99
C THR A 986 -7.01 8.52 13.08
N MET A 987 -6.52 8.84 14.27
CA MET A 987 -5.11 9.04 14.55
C MET A 987 -4.29 7.76 14.38
N LEU A 988 -4.77 6.62 14.88
CA LEU A 988 -4.09 5.33 14.71
C LEU A 988 -4.00 4.92 13.23
N ASN A 989 -5.08 5.14 12.47
CA ASN A 989 -5.05 4.95 11.02
C ASN A 989 -4.04 5.86 10.32
N LEU A 990 -3.90 7.11 10.78
CA LEU A 990 -2.90 8.03 10.23
C LEU A 990 -1.49 7.50 10.49
N VAL A 991 -1.15 7.13 11.73
CA VAL A 991 0.17 6.59 12.11
C VAL A 991 0.53 5.34 11.29
N GLU A 992 -0.45 4.49 10.97
CA GLU A 992 -0.23 3.31 10.13
C GLU A 992 -0.10 3.60 8.64
N SER A 993 -0.83 4.62 8.16
CA SER A 993 -0.73 5.10 6.79
C SER A 993 0.58 5.84 6.51
N LEU A 994 1.34 6.18 7.56
CA LEU A 994 2.66 6.73 7.39
C LEU A 994 3.60 5.67 6.81
N ASP A 995 4.42 6.13 5.89
CA ASP A 995 5.53 5.36 5.36
C ASP A 995 6.38 4.76 6.49
N LEU A 996 6.95 3.57 6.24
CA LEU A 996 7.87 2.95 7.19
C LEU A 996 9.06 3.89 7.48
N ILE A 997 9.57 4.57 6.45
CA ILE A 997 10.68 5.52 6.46
C ILE A 997 10.20 6.84 5.85
N ASP A 998 10.34 7.94 6.58
CA ASP A 998 10.25 9.30 6.02
C ASP A 998 11.48 9.52 5.13
N SER A 999 11.28 9.45 3.82
CA SER A 999 12.36 9.46 2.84
C SER A 999 13.18 10.75 2.89
N GLN A 1000 12.53 11.89 3.12
CA GLN A 1000 13.20 13.19 3.14
C GLN A 1000 13.98 13.38 4.44
N ARG A 1001 13.39 13.03 5.59
CA ARG A 1001 14.09 13.05 6.88
C ARG A 1001 15.25 12.06 6.89
N PHE A 1002 15.07 10.87 6.32
CA PHE A 1002 16.12 9.87 6.17
C PHE A 1002 17.28 10.43 5.33
N LEU A 1003 17.01 11.08 4.20
CA LEU A 1003 18.03 11.71 3.36
C LEU A 1003 18.79 12.82 4.12
N THR A 1004 18.09 13.67 4.88
CA THR A 1004 18.73 14.72 5.70
C THR A 1004 19.69 14.11 6.73
N LEU A 1005 19.21 13.16 7.55
CA LEU A 1005 20.03 12.51 8.57
C LEU A 1005 21.16 11.67 7.96
N TYR A 1006 20.93 11.08 6.79
CA TYR A 1006 21.98 10.39 6.04
C TYR A 1006 23.13 11.33 5.69
N LYS A 1007 22.82 12.54 5.18
CA LYS A 1007 23.85 13.56 4.87
C LYS A 1007 24.60 14.02 6.12
N GLU A 1008 23.96 14.05 7.28
CA GLU A 1008 24.60 14.39 8.57
C GLU A 1008 25.58 13.29 9.02
N GLU A 1009 25.18 12.01 8.97
CA GLU A 1009 25.98 10.86 9.44
C GLU A 1009 27.08 10.42 8.46
N PHE A 1010 26.85 10.59 7.15
CA PHE A 1010 27.72 10.12 6.07
C PHE A 1010 28.40 11.24 5.27
N GLY A 1011 27.99 12.50 5.47
CA GLY A 1011 28.52 13.66 4.75
C GLY A 1011 27.83 13.88 3.39
N ALA A 1012 28.38 14.83 2.63
CA ALA A 1012 27.83 15.24 1.34
C ALA A 1012 27.85 14.10 0.29
N ILE A 1013 26.80 14.06 -0.53
CA ILE A 1013 26.59 13.09 -1.62
C ILE A 1013 26.17 13.80 -2.91
N ASN A 1014 26.19 13.09 -4.04
CA ASN A 1014 25.74 13.61 -5.33
C ASN A 1014 24.22 13.43 -5.53
N ASN A 1015 23.64 14.20 -6.45
CA ASN A 1015 22.20 14.20 -6.73
C ASN A 1015 21.65 12.81 -7.11
N ALA A 1016 22.46 11.98 -7.79
CA ALA A 1016 22.07 10.62 -8.13
C ALA A 1016 21.92 9.75 -6.88
N SER A 1017 22.83 9.86 -5.91
CA SER A 1017 22.69 9.18 -4.61
C SER A 1017 21.48 9.68 -3.84
N GLU A 1018 21.14 10.97 -3.92
CA GLU A 1018 19.94 11.51 -3.29
C GLU A 1018 18.68 10.88 -3.89
N ALA A 1019 18.57 10.87 -5.22
CA ALA A 1019 17.47 10.23 -5.92
C ALA A 1019 17.38 8.72 -5.62
N ASN A 1020 18.52 8.03 -5.58
CA ASN A 1020 18.58 6.61 -5.25
C ASN A 1020 18.13 6.33 -3.82
N ILE A 1021 18.55 7.14 -2.85
CA ILE A 1021 18.12 7.00 -1.45
C ILE A 1021 16.60 7.18 -1.35
N ILE A 1022 16.04 8.22 -1.97
CA ILE A 1022 14.58 8.45 -1.98
C ILE A 1022 13.84 7.27 -2.64
N SER A 1023 14.32 6.81 -3.80
CA SER A 1023 13.72 5.67 -4.51
C SER A 1023 13.80 4.36 -3.71
N LEU A 1024 14.93 4.13 -3.03
CA LEU A 1024 15.15 2.97 -2.17
C LEU A 1024 14.23 2.98 -0.94
N THR A 1025 14.13 4.11 -0.23
CA THR A 1025 13.25 4.23 0.94
C THR A 1025 11.79 4.09 0.54
N GLN A 1026 11.38 4.63 -0.62
CA GLN A 1026 10.05 4.40 -1.20
C GLN A 1026 9.80 2.92 -1.53
N ALA A 1027 10.78 2.23 -2.12
CA ALA A 1027 10.66 0.80 -2.41
C ALA A 1027 10.55 -0.05 -1.13
N LEU A 1028 11.27 0.32 -0.06
CA LEU A 1028 11.13 -0.28 1.28
C LEU A 1028 9.74 -0.01 1.88
N ASN A 1029 9.25 1.22 1.79
CA ASN A 1029 7.89 1.57 2.22
C ASN A 1029 6.85 0.71 1.50
N GLN A 1030 6.94 0.62 0.17
CA GLN A 1030 6.02 -0.19 -0.64
C GLN A 1030 6.10 -1.68 -0.30
N TYR A 1031 7.30 -2.21 -0.04
CA TYR A 1031 7.47 -3.60 0.35
C TYR A 1031 6.78 -3.87 1.70
N TYR A 1032 7.09 -3.08 2.72
CA TYR A 1032 6.58 -3.31 4.09
C TYR A 1032 5.13 -2.88 4.31
N GLN A 1033 4.55 -2.04 3.45
CA GLN A 1033 3.10 -1.77 3.42
C GLN A 1033 2.26 -3.05 3.19
N THR A 1034 2.85 -4.08 2.60
CA THR A 1034 2.16 -5.36 2.32
C THR A 1034 2.45 -6.45 3.35
N GLN A 1035 3.19 -6.14 4.42
CA GLN A 1035 3.62 -7.11 5.43
C GLN A 1035 2.82 -6.94 6.73
N ASP A 1036 2.45 -8.04 7.38
CA ASP A 1036 1.64 -8.03 8.61
C ASP A 1036 2.39 -7.48 9.85
N LYS A 1037 3.71 -7.29 9.75
CA LYS A 1037 4.57 -6.87 10.88
C LYS A 1037 5.57 -5.82 10.42
N LEU A 1038 5.84 -4.87 11.31
CA LEU A 1038 6.93 -3.92 11.14
C LEU A 1038 8.28 -4.65 11.17
N PRO A 1039 9.24 -4.25 10.31
CA PRO A 1039 10.57 -4.82 10.33
C PRO A 1039 11.34 -4.42 11.59
N ASN A 1040 12.25 -5.31 11.99
CA ASN A 1040 13.20 -4.98 13.04
C ASN A 1040 14.23 -3.96 12.53
N ILE A 1041 14.51 -2.95 13.35
CA ILE A 1041 15.41 -1.85 12.99
C ILE A 1041 16.83 -2.33 12.71
N HIS A 1042 17.32 -3.34 13.43
CA HIS A 1042 18.67 -3.87 13.27
C HIS A 1042 18.80 -4.64 11.95
N HIS A 1043 17.74 -5.35 11.53
CA HIS A 1043 17.70 -6.00 10.21
C HIS A 1043 17.75 -4.96 9.08
N LEU A 1044 16.94 -3.91 9.16
CA LEU A 1044 16.96 -2.82 8.19
C LEU A 1044 18.30 -2.08 8.14
N ALA A 1045 18.86 -1.76 9.31
CA ALA A 1045 20.15 -1.07 9.41
C ALA A 1045 21.25 -1.86 8.71
N TYR A 1046 21.31 -3.17 8.94
CA TYR A 1046 22.29 -4.05 8.29
C TYR A 1046 22.04 -4.22 6.78
N MET A 1047 20.78 -4.35 6.36
CA MET A 1047 20.41 -4.40 4.95
C MET A 1047 20.86 -3.14 4.19
N LEU A 1048 20.57 -1.96 4.74
CA LEU A 1048 20.97 -0.67 4.16
C LEU A 1048 22.49 -0.50 4.14
N ALA A 1049 23.19 -0.90 5.20
CA ALA A 1049 24.65 -0.88 5.24
C ALA A 1049 25.27 -1.79 4.16
N THR A 1050 24.69 -2.97 3.96
CA THR A 1050 25.10 -3.87 2.87
C THR A 1050 24.82 -3.22 1.52
N GLY A 1051 23.61 -2.71 1.29
CA GLY A 1051 23.23 -2.05 0.04
C GLY A 1051 24.14 -0.88 -0.31
N ARG A 1052 24.50 -0.07 0.69
CA ARG A 1052 25.41 1.06 0.53
C ARG A 1052 26.77 0.62 -0.01
N LYS A 1053 27.27 -0.53 0.45
CA LYS A 1053 28.57 -1.06 0.06
C LYS A 1053 28.53 -1.80 -1.28
N GLU A 1054 27.56 -2.69 -1.45
CA GLU A 1054 27.44 -3.54 -2.65
C GLU A 1054 27.06 -2.71 -3.87
N ALA A 1055 26.05 -1.85 -3.75
CA ALA A 1055 25.55 -1.02 -4.83
C ALA A 1055 26.26 0.34 -4.91
N TYR A 1056 27.54 0.40 -4.54
CA TYR A 1056 28.37 1.58 -4.77
C TYR A 1056 28.96 1.56 -6.18
N ASN A 1057 28.55 2.51 -7.01
CA ASN A 1057 29.13 2.66 -8.33
C ASN A 1057 30.35 3.57 -8.27
N PHE A 1058 31.55 2.99 -8.30
CA PHE A 1058 32.80 3.74 -8.17
C PHE A 1058 33.12 4.66 -9.35
N LEU A 1059 32.57 4.43 -10.54
CA LEU A 1059 32.78 5.32 -11.70
C LEU A 1059 31.97 6.60 -11.56
N GLN A 1060 30.69 6.45 -11.21
CA GLN A 1060 29.76 7.57 -11.04
C GLN A 1060 29.81 8.16 -9.62
N ARG A 1061 30.53 7.50 -8.70
CA ARG A 1061 30.64 7.83 -7.27
C ARG A 1061 29.28 7.98 -6.59
N GLU A 1062 28.31 7.17 -7.00
CA GLU A 1062 26.96 7.16 -6.43
C GLU A 1062 26.73 5.93 -5.55
N TYR A 1063 26.00 6.15 -4.46
CA TYR A 1063 25.57 5.09 -3.56
C TYR A 1063 24.18 4.57 -3.98
N PHE A 1064 23.90 3.33 -3.61
CA PHE A 1064 22.61 2.67 -3.90
C PHE A 1064 22.24 2.71 -5.38
N SER A 1065 23.21 2.47 -6.26
CA SER A 1065 23.00 2.52 -7.71
C SER A 1065 22.11 1.37 -8.20
N GLU A 1066 21.19 1.67 -9.14
CA GLU A 1066 20.49 0.64 -9.92
C GLU A 1066 21.36 0.06 -11.05
N GLN A 1067 22.53 0.66 -11.30
CA GLN A 1067 23.42 0.21 -12.36
C GLN A 1067 24.03 -1.17 -12.03
N PRO A 1068 24.25 -2.02 -13.03
CA PRO A 1068 24.91 -3.31 -12.84
C PRO A 1068 26.39 -3.16 -12.49
N GLU A 1069 27.02 -4.28 -12.08
CA GLU A 1069 28.46 -4.38 -11.85
C GLU A 1069 29.22 -3.73 -13.03
N VAL A 1070 30.21 -2.91 -12.69
CA VAL A 1070 31.00 -2.14 -13.65
C VAL A 1070 32.08 -3.02 -14.27
N GLY A 1071 32.15 -3.01 -15.60
CA GLY A 1071 33.22 -3.63 -16.36
C GLY A 1071 32.94 -3.60 -17.86
N ASN A 1072 33.98 -3.72 -18.68
CA ASN A 1072 33.79 -4.01 -20.10
C ASN A 1072 33.30 -5.47 -20.28
N GLN A 1073 32.81 -5.83 -21.46
CA GLN A 1073 32.25 -7.17 -21.67
C GLN A 1073 33.27 -8.29 -21.38
N ALA A 1074 34.56 -8.07 -21.68
CA ALA A 1074 35.63 -9.03 -21.43
C ALA A 1074 35.91 -9.28 -19.94
N TYR A 1075 35.71 -8.28 -19.07
CA TYR A 1075 35.84 -8.42 -17.62
C TYR A 1075 34.88 -9.49 -17.07
N PHE A 1076 33.69 -9.63 -17.65
CA PHE A 1076 32.69 -10.61 -17.24
C PHE A 1076 32.93 -12.02 -17.79
N ASN A 1077 33.96 -12.22 -18.61
CA ASN A 1077 34.34 -13.55 -19.07
C ASN A 1077 34.73 -14.48 -17.92
N LYS A 1078 35.16 -13.94 -16.76
CA LYS A 1078 35.41 -14.73 -15.53
C LYS A 1078 34.17 -15.47 -15.01
N TYR A 1079 32.97 -15.08 -15.44
CA TYR A 1079 31.70 -15.72 -15.10
C TYR A 1079 31.12 -16.55 -16.26
N ASP A 1080 31.83 -16.68 -17.38
CA ASP A 1080 31.31 -17.26 -18.61
C ASP A 1080 31.75 -18.74 -18.79
N PRO A 1081 30.82 -19.65 -19.16
CA PRO A 1081 31.14 -21.07 -19.30
C PRO A 1081 32.04 -21.38 -20.52
N VAL A 1082 32.12 -20.47 -21.49
CA VAL A 1082 32.91 -20.64 -22.72
C VAL A 1082 34.14 -19.73 -22.72
N LEU A 1083 33.94 -18.44 -22.39
CA LEU A 1083 34.95 -17.39 -22.53
C LEU A 1083 35.92 -17.27 -21.34
N ALA A 1084 35.65 -17.95 -20.21
CA ALA A 1084 36.53 -17.85 -19.05
C ALA A 1084 37.95 -18.38 -19.36
N ALA A 1085 38.96 -17.70 -18.82
CA ALA A 1085 40.36 -17.95 -19.13
C ALA A 1085 40.89 -19.31 -18.62
N THR A 1086 40.27 -19.89 -17.58
CA THR A 1086 40.74 -21.12 -16.95
C THR A 1086 39.63 -22.19 -16.88
N PRO A 1087 39.98 -23.49 -16.95
CA PRO A 1087 39.00 -24.57 -16.77
C PRO A 1087 38.23 -24.47 -15.45
N GLN A 1088 38.87 -24.02 -14.38
CA GLN A 1088 38.26 -23.85 -13.07
C GLN A 1088 37.15 -22.78 -13.08
N LEU A 1089 37.37 -21.66 -13.78
CA LEU A 1089 36.36 -20.61 -13.92
C LEU A 1089 35.19 -21.07 -14.81
N LYS A 1090 35.46 -21.82 -15.89
CA LYS A 1090 34.41 -22.43 -16.72
C LYS A 1090 33.55 -23.41 -15.90
N GLN A 1091 34.18 -24.28 -15.12
CA GLN A 1091 33.47 -25.22 -14.24
C GLN A 1091 32.66 -24.48 -13.16
N ARG A 1092 33.20 -23.41 -12.58
CA ARG A 1092 32.46 -22.57 -11.64
C ARG A 1092 31.24 -21.92 -12.30
N ALA A 1093 31.37 -21.42 -13.53
CA ALA A 1093 30.25 -20.82 -14.27
C ALA A 1093 29.13 -21.83 -14.55
N LEU A 1094 29.51 -23.03 -15.02
CA LEU A 1094 28.58 -24.14 -15.25
C LEU A 1094 27.87 -24.57 -13.94
N ALA A 1095 28.61 -24.71 -12.84
CA ALA A 1095 28.06 -25.07 -11.54
C ALA A 1095 27.04 -24.04 -11.00
N ASN A 1096 27.19 -22.77 -11.40
CA ASN A 1096 26.29 -21.68 -11.02
C ASN A 1096 25.22 -21.38 -12.10
N GLY A 1097 25.05 -22.28 -13.07
CA GLY A 1097 23.93 -22.28 -14.03
C GLY A 1097 24.17 -21.48 -15.30
N ASN A 1098 25.32 -20.83 -15.46
CA ASN A 1098 25.69 -20.19 -16.71
C ASN A 1098 26.10 -21.30 -17.69
N THR A 1099 25.36 -21.47 -18.78
CA THR A 1099 25.50 -22.61 -19.72
C THR A 1099 25.77 -22.17 -21.15
N LYS A 1100 25.54 -20.89 -21.47
CA LYS A 1100 25.74 -20.32 -22.79
C LYS A 1100 26.83 -19.24 -22.77
N GLN A 1101 27.56 -19.12 -23.87
CA GLN A 1101 28.43 -17.98 -24.09
C GLN A 1101 27.62 -16.67 -24.01
N GLY A 1102 28.10 -15.70 -23.24
CA GLY A 1102 27.42 -14.44 -22.94
C GLY A 1102 26.64 -14.45 -21.63
N ASP A 1103 26.41 -15.61 -21.00
CA ASP A 1103 25.72 -15.70 -19.71
C ASP A 1103 26.49 -14.96 -18.60
N GLY A 1104 27.83 -14.94 -18.67
CA GLY A 1104 28.66 -14.22 -17.71
C GLY A 1104 28.36 -12.72 -17.68
N PHE A 1105 28.18 -12.11 -18.85
CA PHE A 1105 27.77 -10.70 -18.95
C PHE A 1105 26.29 -10.52 -18.59
N LYS A 1106 25.42 -11.41 -19.08
CA LYS A 1106 23.97 -11.31 -18.87
C LYS A 1106 23.60 -11.34 -17.38
N TYR A 1107 24.16 -12.28 -16.61
CA TYR A 1107 23.87 -12.52 -15.20
C TYR A 1107 24.95 -11.96 -14.24
N ARG A 1108 25.54 -10.83 -14.62
CA ARG A 1108 26.44 -10.03 -13.76
C ARG A 1108 25.69 -9.36 -12.59
N GLY A 1109 26.44 -8.93 -11.57
CA GLY A 1109 25.87 -8.35 -10.34
C GLY A 1109 24.91 -7.18 -10.58
N ARG A 1110 23.75 -7.19 -9.90
CA ARG A 1110 22.77 -6.09 -9.91
C ARG A 1110 22.10 -5.90 -8.54
N GLY A 1111 21.63 -4.67 -8.29
CA GLY A 1111 20.81 -4.31 -7.14
C GLY A 1111 21.57 -4.32 -5.81
N MET A 1112 20.86 -4.17 -4.70
CA MET A 1112 21.40 -3.92 -3.36
C MET A 1112 22.31 -5.02 -2.79
N VAL A 1113 22.33 -6.20 -3.42
CA VAL A 1113 23.15 -7.34 -2.99
C VAL A 1113 24.04 -7.86 -4.12
N HIS A 1114 24.12 -7.14 -5.25
CA HIS A 1114 24.86 -7.56 -6.44
C HIS A 1114 24.55 -9.02 -6.85
N LEU A 1115 23.25 -9.33 -7.02
CA LEU A 1115 22.78 -10.66 -7.40
C LEU A 1115 23.49 -11.12 -8.67
N THR A 1116 24.22 -12.23 -8.59
CA THR A 1116 25.09 -12.74 -9.67
C THR A 1116 24.79 -14.22 -9.91
N TRP A 1117 25.02 -14.69 -11.16
CA TRP A 1117 24.82 -16.07 -11.65
C TRP A 1117 23.39 -16.45 -12.00
N ARG A 1118 23.20 -17.15 -13.13
CA ARG A 1118 21.88 -17.57 -13.62
C ARG A 1118 21.08 -18.34 -12.58
N ASN A 1119 21.70 -19.21 -11.79
CA ASN A 1119 20.98 -19.96 -10.74
C ASN A 1119 20.39 -19.04 -9.66
N ASN A 1120 21.09 -17.97 -9.26
CA ASN A 1120 20.56 -17.06 -8.25
C ASN A 1120 19.47 -16.15 -8.80
N TYR A 1121 19.60 -15.73 -10.06
CA TYR A 1121 18.53 -15.08 -10.81
C TYR A 1121 17.28 -15.96 -10.92
N GLN A 1122 17.46 -17.27 -11.19
CA GLN A 1122 16.37 -18.24 -11.23
C GLN A 1122 15.72 -18.43 -9.85
N LYS A 1123 16.51 -18.61 -8.79
CA LYS A 1123 15.97 -18.73 -7.42
C LYS A 1123 15.13 -17.50 -7.03
N ALA A 1124 15.63 -16.30 -7.34
CA ALA A 1124 14.90 -15.06 -7.09
C ALA A 1124 13.60 -15.00 -7.93
N ALA A 1125 13.65 -15.44 -9.18
CA ALA A 1125 12.49 -15.47 -10.07
C ALA A 1125 11.41 -16.43 -9.55
N ASP A 1126 11.83 -17.60 -9.09
CA ASP A 1126 10.94 -18.64 -8.55
C ASP A 1126 10.29 -18.20 -7.23
N ALA A 1127 11.07 -17.53 -6.36
CA ALA A 1127 10.58 -17.05 -5.07
C ALA A 1127 9.64 -15.84 -5.21
N LEU A 1128 10.02 -14.86 -6.02
CA LEU A 1128 9.31 -13.58 -6.13
C LEU A 1128 8.28 -13.55 -7.26
N LYS A 1129 8.22 -14.61 -8.08
CA LYS A 1129 7.35 -14.74 -9.26
C LYS A 1129 7.53 -13.61 -10.27
N ILE A 1130 8.77 -13.16 -10.45
CA ILE A 1130 9.17 -12.10 -11.39
C ILE A 1130 10.29 -12.66 -12.28
N ASP A 1131 10.19 -12.51 -13.60
CA ASP A 1131 11.14 -13.14 -14.53
C ASP A 1131 12.49 -12.41 -14.60
N PHE A 1132 13.35 -12.61 -13.61
CA PHE A 1132 14.70 -12.07 -13.61
C PHE A 1132 15.67 -12.83 -14.53
N VAL A 1133 15.27 -13.98 -15.10
CA VAL A 1133 16.17 -14.80 -15.92
C VAL A 1133 16.17 -14.33 -17.38
N ASN A 1134 15.00 -13.93 -17.88
CA ASN A 1134 14.88 -13.33 -19.20
C ASN A 1134 15.03 -11.80 -19.14
N GLN A 1135 14.64 -11.16 -18.04
CA GLN A 1135 14.76 -9.72 -17.81
C GLN A 1135 15.68 -9.41 -16.59
N PRO A 1136 16.99 -9.72 -16.67
CA PRO A 1136 17.91 -9.59 -15.54
C PRO A 1136 18.09 -8.15 -15.05
N GLU A 1137 17.86 -7.14 -15.90
CA GLU A 1137 17.87 -5.72 -15.55
C GLU A 1137 16.86 -5.35 -14.46
N LEU A 1138 15.72 -6.04 -14.36
CA LEU A 1138 14.73 -5.80 -13.31
C LEU A 1138 15.34 -5.96 -11.91
N ALA A 1139 16.33 -6.85 -11.73
CA ALA A 1139 16.99 -7.05 -10.44
C ALA A 1139 17.81 -5.84 -9.96
N GLY A 1140 18.11 -4.88 -10.86
CA GLY A 1140 18.78 -3.62 -10.51
C GLY A 1140 17.83 -2.56 -9.97
N GLN A 1141 16.56 -2.57 -10.39
CA GLN A 1141 15.56 -1.57 -10.01
C GLN A 1141 15.21 -1.67 -8.53
N HIS A 1142 15.15 -0.56 -7.80
CA HIS A 1142 14.94 -0.55 -6.33
C HIS A 1142 13.71 -1.35 -5.90
N LEU A 1143 12.61 -1.26 -6.64
CA LEU A 1143 11.37 -2.00 -6.37
C LEU A 1143 11.56 -3.52 -6.28
N HIS A 1144 12.48 -4.06 -7.08
CA HIS A 1144 12.79 -5.49 -7.12
C HIS A 1144 14.02 -5.83 -6.31
N ALA A 1145 15.04 -4.98 -6.31
CA ALA A 1145 16.27 -5.13 -5.54
C ALA A 1145 15.98 -5.21 -4.03
N VAL A 1146 15.03 -4.42 -3.52
CA VAL A 1146 14.56 -4.52 -2.12
C VAL A 1146 13.96 -5.88 -1.83
N LYS A 1147 13.06 -6.38 -2.71
CA LYS A 1147 12.45 -7.71 -2.55
C LYS A 1147 13.50 -8.81 -2.51
N ILE A 1148 14.49 -8.76 -3.41
CA ILE A 1148 15.59 -9.72 -3.50
C ILE A 1148 16.45 -9.66 -2.23
N MET A 1149 16.80 -8.45 -1.77
CA MET A 1149 17.61 -8.24 -0.56
C MET A 1149 16.91 -8.80 0.68
N VAL A 1150 15.67 -8.39 0.92
CA VAL A 1150 14.91 -8.80 2.11
C VAL A 1150 14.70 -10.31 2.13
N TRP A 1151 14.17 -10.87 1.04
CA TRP A 1151 13.94 -12.31 0.92
C TRP A 1151 15.24 -13.10 1.09
N GLY A 1152 16.29 -12.74 0.34
CA GLY A 1152 17.51 -13.54 0.31
C GLY A 1152 18.30 -13.49 1.62
N MET A 1153 18.26 -12.36 2.32
CA MET A 1153 18.88 -12.25 3.65
C MET A 1153 18.03 -12.92 4.75
N ALA A 1154 16.70 -12.88 4.66
CA ALA A 1154 15.81 -13.52 5.62
C ALA A 1154 15.85 -15.06 5.53
N GLU A 1155 15.86 -15.60 4.30
CA GLU A 1155 15.87 -17.05 4.03
C GLU A 1155 17.28 -17.62 3.87
N GLY A 1156 18.31 -16.77 3.85
CA GLY A 1156 19.70 -17.16 3.68
C GLY A 1156 20.02 -17.78 2.32
N THR A 1157 19.34 -17.36 1.25
CA THR A 1157 19.41 -18.03 -0.06
C THR A 1157 20.72 -17.79 -0.82
N PHE A 1158 21.52 -16.80 -0.40
CA PHE A 1158 22.79 -16.45 -1.03
C PHE A 1158 23.93 -17.40 -0.62
N THR A 1159 24.10 -17.64 0.68
CA THR A 1159 25.23 -18.40 1.25
C THR A 1159 24.80 -19.56 2.16
N GLY A 1160 23.50 -19.68 2.46
CA GLY A 1160 22.97 -20.56 3.50
C GLY A 1160 22.95 -19.94 4.91
N LYS A 1161 23.35 -18.68 5.05
CA LYS A 1161 23.30 -17.92 6.31
C LYS A 1161 22.24 -16.83 6.24
N LYS A 1162 21.45 -16.68 7.30
CA LYS A 1162 20.31 -15.75 7.37
C LYS A 1162 20.50 -14.68 8.44
N LEU A 1163 19.68 -13.62 8.37
CA LEU A 1163 19.67 -12.52 9.35
C LEU A 1163 19.55 -13.03 10.80
N SER A 1164 18.63 -13.97 11.05
CA SER A 1164 18.40 -14.50 12.39
C SER A 1164 19.53 -15.37 12.94
N ASP A 1165 20.54 -15.73 12.13
CA ASP A 1165 21.75 -16.41 12.63
C ASP A 1165 22.69 -15.46 13.39
N TYR A 1166 22.59 -14.14 13.16
CA TYR A 1166 23.53 -13.14 13.70
C TYR A 1166 22.85 -11.93 14.36
N ILE A 1167 21.61 -11.64 13.96
CA ILE A 1167 20.85 -10.47 14.40
C ILE A 1167 19.50 -10.98 14.91
N HIS A 1168 19.41 -11.20 16.21
CA HIS A 1168 18.26 -11.81 16.89
C HIS A 1168 18.14 -11.34 18.35
N SER A 1169 17.16 -11.84 19.09
CA SER A 1169 16.89 -11.44 20.48
C SER A 1169 18.03 -11.68 21.47
N GLY A 1170 18.97 -12.56 21.15
CA GLY A 1170 20.13 -12.89 21.96
C GLY A 1170 21.37 -12.05 21.66
N GLY A 1171 21.33 -11.18 20.65
CA GLY A 1171 22.44 -10.32 20.27
C GLY A 1171 22.39 -9.81 18.83
N VAL A 1172 23.07 -8.68 18.59
CA VAL A 1172 23.24 -8.07 17.27
C VAL A 1172 24.72 -8.11 16.89
N ASP A 1173 25.09 -9.01 15.97
CA ASP A 1173 26.45 -9.17 15.47
C ASP A 1173 26.55 -8.77 13.99
N TYR A 1174 26.62 -7.46 13.74
CA TYR A 1174 26.76 -6.93 12.38
C TYR A 1174 28.06 -7.36 11.68
N VAL A 1175 29.13 -7.65 12.43
CA VAL A 1175 30.42 -8.02 11.85
C VAL A 1175 30.33 -9.43 11.24
N ASN A 1176 29.76 -10.40 11.96
CA ASN A 1176 29.62 -11.75 11.42
C ASN A 1176 28.43 -11.89 10.48
N ALA A 1177 27.44 -10.99 10.53
CA ALA A 1177 26.35 -10.92 9.57
C ALA A 1177 26.82 -10.78 8.11
N ARG A 1178 28.06 -10.29 7.85
CA ARG A 1178 28.66 -10.26 6.50
C ARG A 1178 28.57 -11.60 5.77
N ARG A 1179 28.60 -12.70 6.53
CA ARG A 1179 28.49 -14.08 6.06
C ARG A 1179 27.19 -14.40 5.33
N ILE A 1180 26.15 -13.58 5.50
CA ILE A 1180 24.88 -13.70 4.78
C ILE A 1180 25.09 -13.50 3.27
N ILE A 1181 25.93 -12.54 2.90
CA ILE A 1181 26.12 -12.10 1.51
C ILE A 1181 27.41 -12.65 0.91
N ASN A 1182 28.52 -12.54 1.65
CA ASN A 1182 29.84 -12.94 1.19
C ASN A 1182 30.68 -13.45 2.37
N GLY A 1183 32.01 -13.53 2.25
CA GLY A 1183 32.90 -13.93 3.34
C GLY A 1183 32.92 -12.96 4.54
N ARG A 1184 34.09 -12.39 4.86
CA ARG A 1184 34.24 -11.34 5.90
C ARG A 1184 34.91 -10.08 5.36
N ASP A 1185 34.88 -9.92 4.05
CA ASP A 1185 35.36 -8.71 3.36
C ASP A 1185 34.57 -7.48 3.83
N CYS A 1186 35.28 -6.40 4.14
CA CYS A 1186 34.71 -5.13 4.61
C CYS A 1186 33.75 -5.26 5.82
N ALA A 1187 33.78 -6.38 6.56
CA ALA A 1187 32.80 -6.69 7.59
C ALA A 1187 32.72 -5.62 8.69
N GLN A 1188 33.86 -5.07 9.11
CA GLN A 1188 33.90 -4.00 10.11
C GLN A 1188 33.36 -2.67 9.57
N GLU A 1189 33.62 -2.36 8.30
CA GLU A 1189 33.12 -1.14 7.65
C GLU A 1189 31.59 -1.18 7.54
N ILE A 1190 31.05 -2.29 7.05
CA ILE A 1190 29.59 -2.51 6.95
C ILE A 1190 28.95 -2.48 8.35
N ALA A 1191 29.60 -3.07 9.37
CA ALA A 1191 29.11 -3.01 10.74
C ALA A 1191 29.04 -1.58 11.28
N ASN A 1192 30.07 -0.76 11.01
CA ASN A 1192 30.08 0.65 11.42
C ASN A 1192 28.98 1.45 10.69
N ASP A 1193 28.77 1.19 9.40
CA ASP A 1193 27.69 1.79 8.63
C ASP A 1193 26.31 1.36 9.14
N ALA A 1194 26.14 0.10 9.54
CA ALA A 1194 24.90 -0.40 10.13
C ALA A 1194 24.57 0.34 11.44
N THR A 1195 25.56 0.62 12.30
CA THR A 1195 25.33 1.44 13.51
C THR A 1195 24.90 2.87 13.18
N LYS A 1196 25.40 3.47 12.09
CA LYS A 1196 24.94 4.79 11.62
C LYS A 1196 23.49 4.73 11.11
N PHE A 1197 23.17 3.73 10.29
CA PHE A 1197 21.80 3.54 9.80
C PHE A 1197 20.80 3.27 10.92
N GLU A 1198 21.21 2.57 11.98
CA GLU A 1198 20.36 2.37 13.16
C GLU A 1198 19.99 3.71 13.82
N ARG A 1199 20.94 4.65 13.96
CA ARG A 1199 20.67 6.01 14.47
C ARG A 1199 19.75 6.82 13.56
N ILE A 1200 19.97 6.74 12.24
CA ILE A 1200 19.11 7.40 11.25
C ILE A 1200 17.70 6.84 11.33
N LEU A 1201 17.55 5.51 11.27
CA LEU A 1201 16.25 4.84 11.30
C LEU A 1201 15.49 5.06 12.60
N THR A 1202 16.18 5.21 13.73
CA THR A 1202 15.53 5.52 15.02
C THR A 1202 14.79 6.86 14.97
N GLN A 1203 15.27 7.80 14.14
CA GLN A 1203 14.71 9.15 14.01
C GLN A 1203 13.84 9.36 12.76
N ALA A 1204 14.07 8.57 11.71
CA ALA A 1204 13.42 8.73 10.41
C ALA A 1204 12.45 7.58 10.04
N SER A 1205 12.28 6.58 10.90
CA SER A 1205 11.43 5.42 10.61
C SER A 1205 10.59 4.98 11.80
N ARG A 1206 9.54 4.21 11.52
CA ARG A 1206 8.73 3.51 12.53
C ARG A 1206 9.12 2.04 12.71
N ALA A 1207 10.31 1.63 12.25
CA ALA A 1207 10.80 0.25 12.44
C ALA A 1207 10.96 -0.10 13.93
N THR A 1208 10.69 -1.36 14.31
CA THR A 1208 10.66 -1.77 15.73
C THR A 1208 12.01 -2.28 16.22
N LYS A 1209 12.37 -2.02 17.49
CA LYS A 1209 13.52 -2.65 18.15
C LYS A 1209 13.22 -4.06 18.68
N GLN A 1210 11.95 -4.45 18.72
CA GLN A 1210 11.54 -5.74 19.29
C GLN A 1210 11.63 -6.87 18.28
N TRP A 1211 11.84 -8.06 18.81
CA TRP A 1211 11.96 -9.29 18.04
C TRP A 1211 10.57 -9.93 17.93
N PRO A 1212 10.22 -10.53 16.78
CA PRO A 1212 9.03 -11.37 16.69
C PRO A 1212 9.07 -12.43 17.81
N ALA A 1213 7.94 -12.65 18.48
CA ALA A 1213 7.81 -13.77 19.42
C ALA A 1213 8.16 -15.07 18.69
N SER A 1214 9.04 -15.87 19.31
CA SER A 1214 9.60 -17.11 18.79
C SER A 1214 8.56 -18.17 18.50
#